data_AF-A4FZD0-F1
#
_entry.id   AF-A4FZD0-F1
#
_cell.length_a   1.000
_cell.length_b   1.000
_cell.length_c   1.000
_cell.angle_alpha   90.00
_cell.angle_beta   90.00
_cell.angle_gamma   90.00
#
_symmetry.space_group_name_H-M   'P 1'
#
loop_
_entity.id
_entity.type
_entity.pdbx_description
1 polymer ?
#
loop_
_entity_poly.entity_id
_entity_poly.type
_entity_poly.pdbx_seq_one_letter_code
_entity_poly.pdbx_strand_id
1 'polypeptide(L)'
;MSKSVQEIITEKIIEKLEAGIIPWHQPWYSKPAINYVSGKEYSGINRLLLDGGEYLTFKQIQELGGQIKKGSKSHMVVFNKPVGVKDEKTNIEIVTGCITRYYRVFSIKDTEGIETKQAQPRIKEHKPIEQAETIIKGYDIPVQEIENSNRAVYESEADNIYIPHRKHFENIEEFYSTAFHEIGHSTGHNSRLNRNEVVGFCKFGSSRYSKEELTAEITSAYLCDYCGFLPKTFENSAAYIQGWLKVLKNDKNMIFHASAKAQKALNYVLESVEKNKSKITETVTEIKTELKTVKKGQADLLDFIKNQPEKPFLKPEIKPEPIKEEPKRINLKLAQNLEAKAESLNAKIEKKLNCFSGCNMTRRRANFRESARIDAENLKKVQSVLFNLAKLHRSGEIKKEVENINAVSQVEILLCEHVKYKTPNDIKPDYGEWAKEEILKRFKMFNKLNIHSQEDLNETRTILKSLILEESQEEKTKRELQKLEDELIGTKIPGFFPTPKEIIKNMIDQAEIKENDKILEPSAGKGDIAELIKEETGIKADCIEINPRLQNILNKKGFETLESDFLEFNGKYDKIIMNPPFEKGQDVDHVRHAYNLLNNGGKLVSIMSNSVTFRSDKKYADFRNWLSSIGGYIEELPENAFKKAFNSTGVKTCLVVLTN
;
A
#
# COMPACT_ATOMS: atom_id res chain seq x y z
N MET A 1 -20.06 -0.86 13.88
CA MET A 1 -20.14 -2.32 14.15
C MET A 1 -18.80 -2.80 14.67
N SER A 2 -18.77 -3.59 15.74
CA SER A 2 -17.54 -4.22 16.23
C SER A 2 -17.09 -5.32 15.26
N LYS A 3 -15.82 -5.34 14.87
CA LYS A 3 -15.26 -6.40 14.00
C LYS A 3 -15.44 -7.77 14.66
N SER A 4 -15.78 -8.77 13.86
CA SER A 4 -15.83 -10.18 14.28
C SER A 4 -14.43 -10.72 14.59
N VAL A 5 -14.35 -11.80 15.37
CA VAL A 5 -13.08 -12.44 15.71
C VAL A 5 -12.38 -12.97 14.46
N GLN A 6 -13.16 -13.48 13.50
CA GLN A 6 -12.68 -13.95 12.20
C GLN A 6 -12.04 -12.83 11.39
N GLU A 7 -12.69 -11.66 11.28
CA GLU A 7 -12.15 -10.50 10.58
C GLU A 7 -10.82 -10.03 11.18
N ILE A 8 -10.71 -9.97 12.52
CA ILE A 8 -9.48 -9.56 13.20
C ILE A 8 -8.32 -10.53 12.94
N ILE A 9 -8.60 -11.84 12.94
CA ILE A 9 -7.59 -12.86 12.61
C ILE A 9 -7.16 -12.75 11.16
N THR A 10 -8.12 -12.64 10.24
CA THR A 10 -7.84 -12.52 8.81
C THR A 10 -7.01 -11.27 8.52
N GLU A 11 -7.33 -10.14 9.14
CA GLU A 11 -6.52 -8.91 9.06
C GLU A 11 -5.09 -9.15 9.55
N LYS A 12 -4.89 -9.86 10.66
CA LYS A 12 -3.54 -10.18 11.16
C LYS A 12 -2.74 -11.11 10.27
N ILE A 13 -3.39 -12.10 9.66
CA ILE A 13 -2.74 -12.97 8.68
C ILE A 13 -2.40 -12.17 7.42
N ILE A 14 -3.31 -11.27 6.98
CA ILE A 14 -3.04 -10.34 5.89
C ILE A 14 -1.88 -9.42 6.25
N GLU A 15 -1.80 -8.84 7.45
CA GLU A 15 -0.66 -8.03 7.91
C GLU A 15 0.66 -8.80 7.83
N LYS A 16 0.68 -10.08 8.25
CA LYS A 16 1.88 -10.93 8.14
C LYS A 16 2.27 -11.19 6.69
N LEU A 17 1.29 -11.50 5.84
CA LEU A 17 1.52 -11.68 4.40
C LEU A 17 1.95 -10.36 3.74
N GLU A 18 1.39 -9.23 4.16
CA GLU A 18 1.77 -7.88 3.74
C GLU A 18 3.22 -7.54 4.09
N ALA A 19 3.72 -8.10 5.21
CA ALA A 19 5.11 -8.03 5.64
C ALA A 19 6.02 -9.10 4.99
N GLY A 20 5.54 -9.86 3.99
CA GLY A 20 6.30 -10.89 3.29
C GLY A 20 6.45 -12.22 4.05
N ILE A 21 5.77 -12.37 5.19
CA ILE A 21 5.87 -13.57 6.03
C ILE A 21 4.73 -14.53 5.67
N ILE A 22 5.05 -15.75 5.22
CA ILE A 22 4.08 -16.84 5.00
C ILE A 22 3.97 -17.67 6.31
N PRO A 23 2.93 -17.47 7.14
CA PRO A 23 2.94 -17.98 8.51
C PRO A 23 2.91 -19.51 8.62
N TRP A 24 2.46 -20.20 7.57
CA TRP A 24 2.32 -21.66 7.52
C TRP A 24 3.48 -22.36 6.80
N HIS A 25 4.49 -21.62 6.34
CA HIS A 25 5.62 -22.18 5.60
C HIS A 25 6.93 -21.59 6.12
N GLN A 26 7.60 -22.28 7.05
CA GLN A 26 8.88 -21.88 7.63
C GLN A 26 9.91 -23.00 7.38
N PRO A 27 11.05 -22.74 6.72
CA PRO A 27 12.09 -23.75 6.47
C PRO A 27 12.96 -24.06 7.70
N TRP A 28 12.68 -23.43 8.84
CA TRP A 28 13.34 -23.69 10.12
C TRP A 28 12.35 -24.23 11.15
N TYR A 29 12.85 -25.09 12.03
CA TYR A 29 12.12 -25.61 13.17
C TYR A 29 11.99 -24.52 14.24
N SER A 30 10.77 -24.01 14.40
CA SER A 30 10.39 -23.28 15.61
C SER A 30 9.80 -24.23 16.65
N LYS A 31 10.16 -24.04 17.92
CA LYS A 31 9.51 -24.77 19.02
C LYS A 31 8.00 -24.50 18.98
N PRO A 32 7.12 -25.49 19.21
CA PRO A 32 5.70 -25.22 19.23
C PRO A 32 5.37 -24.21 20.33
N ALA A 33 4.43 -23.31 20.05
CA ALA A 33 3.83 -22.48 21.08
C ALA A 33 3.02 -23.38 22.02
N ILE A 34 3.30 -23.34 23.32
CA ILE A 34 2.58 -24.13 24.31
C ILE A 34 1.96 -23.25 25.38
N ASN A 35 0.85 -23.70 25.95
CA ASN A 35 0.33 -23.10 27.17
C ASN A 35 1.13 -23.62 28.37
N TYR A 36 1.76 -22.72 29.13
CA TYR A 36 2.67 -23.07 30.23
C TYR A 36 2.05 -23.92 31.35
N VAL A 37 0.79 -23.65 31.69
CA VAL A 37 0.11 -24.32 32.80
C VAL A 37 -0.33 -25.72 32.39
N SER A 38 -0.98 -25.84 31.24
CA SER A 38 -1.52 -27.12 30.77
C SER A 38 -0.50 -28.00 30.04
N GLY A 39 0.64 -27.45 29.62
CA GLY A 39 1.64 -28.13 28.78
C GLY A 39 1.17 -28.44 27.36
N LYS A 40 -0.07 -28.08 27.00
CA LYS A 40 -0.65 -28.39 25.69
C LYS A 40 -0.14 -27.43 24.62
N GLU A 41 0.21 -27.98 23.48
CA GLU A 41 0.54 -27.19 22.28
C GLU A 41 -0.68 -26.44 21.76
N TYR A 42 -0.47 -25.19 21.34
CA TYR A 42 -1.48 -24.43 20.61
C TYR A 42 -1.63 -25.02 19.20
N SER A 43 -2.88 -25.23 18.77
CA SER A 43 -3.22 -25.88 17.51
C SER A 43 -4.01 -24.94 16.56
N GLY A 44 -4.16 -25.37 15.30
CA GLY A 44 -4.91 -24.64 14.28
C GLY A 44 -4.35 -23.24 14.02
N ILE A 45 -5.24 -22.24 13.92
CA ILE A 45 -4.87 -20.85 13.63
C ILE A 45 -3.89 -20.25 14.65
N ASN A 46 -3.89 -20.74 15.89
CA ASN A 46 -2.98 -20.26 16.93
C ASN A 46 -1.51 -20.55 16.62
N ARG A 47 -1.22 -21.60 15.82
CA ARG A 47 0.15 -21.88 15.33
C ARG A 47 0.66 -20.77 14.41
N LEU A 48 -0.23 -20.06 13.73
CA LEU A 48 0.13 -18.96 12.83
C LEU A 48 0.19 -17.61 13.56
N LEU A 49 -0.50 -17.48 14.69
CA LEU A 49 -0.60 -16.25 15.47
C LEU A 49 0.52 -16.10 16.52
N LEU A 50 1.02 -17.20 17.06
CA LEU A 50 2.06 -17.19 18.10
C LEU A 50 3.43 -17.54 17.54
N ASP A 51 4.45 -16.95 18.15
CA ASP A 51 5.83 -17.40 17.95
C ASP A 51 6.13 -18.61 18.83
N GLY A 52 7.20 -19.35 18.57
CA GLY A 52 7.57 -20.50 19.39
C GLY A 52 7.91 -20.12 20.84
N GLY A 53 7.39 -20.88 21.81
CA GLY A 53 7.66 -20.62 23.24
C GLY A 53 6.50 -20.96 24.18
N GLU A 54 6.65 -20.55 25.43
CA GLU A 54 5.64 -20.78 26.48
C GLU A 54 4.80 -19.52 26.69
N TYR A 55 3.48 -19.70 26.76
CA TYR A 55 2.53 -18.60 26.93
C TYR A 55 1.60 -18.81 28.12
N LEU A 56 1.27 -17.71 28.77
CA LEU A 56 0.40 -17.65 29.94
C LEU A 56 -0.66 -16.57 29.76
N THR A 57 -1.88 -16.81 30.25
CA THR A 57 -2.87 -15.74 30.43
C THR A 57 -2.49 -14.88 31.64
N PHE A 58 -2.99 -13.63 31.68
CA PHE A 58 -2.79 -12.75 32.84
C PHE A 58 -3.16 -13.43 34.16
N LYS A 59 -4.30 -14.14 34.18
CA LYS A 59 -4.77 -14.88 35.36
C LYS A 59 -3.77 -15.98 35.78
N GLN A 60 -3.26 -16.75 34.83
CA GLN A 60 -2.28 -17.81 35.10
C GLN A 60 -0.98 -17.24 35.67
N ILE A 61 -0.54 -16.06 35.21
CA ILE A 61 0.66 -15.40 35.72
C ILE A 61 0.46 -15.01 37.19
N GLN A 62 -0.70 -14.42 37.52
CA GLN A 62 -1.03 -14.06 38.90
C GLN A 62 -1.15 -15.29 39.82
N GLU A 63 -1.82 -16.35 39.35
CA GLU A 63 -1.97 -17.61 40.10
C GLU A 63 -0.62 -18.29 40.39
N LEU A 64 0.38 -18.07 39.53
CA LEU A 64 1.76 -18.57 39.71
C LEU A 64 2.67 -17.61 40.49
N GLY A 65 2.14 -16.48 41.00
CA GLY A 65 2.92 -15.49 41.73
C GLY A 65 3.85 -14.63 40.87
N GLY A 66 3.72 -14.69 39.55
CA GLY A 66 4.52 -13.91 38.61
C GLY A 66 3.94 -12.51 38.35
N GLN A 67 4.75 -11.68 37.71
CA GLN A 67 4.36 -10.33 37.27
C GLN A 67 4.70 -10.14 35.78
N ILE A 68 3.98 -9.24 35.12
CA ILE A 68 4.28 -8.88 33.72
C ILE A 68 5.23 -7.69 33.72
N LYS A 69 6.30 -7.78 32.93
CA LYS A 69 7.25 -6.67 32.75
C LYS A 69 6.54 -5.43 32.21
N LYS A 70 6.89 -4.26 32.74
CA LYS A 70 6.26 -2.99 32.34
C LYS A 70 6.50 -2.72 30.85
N GLY A 71 5.42 -2.53 30.08
CA GLY A 71 5.46 -2.27 28.64
C GLY A 71 5.29 -3.49 27.73
N SER A 72 5.25 -4.70 28.29
CA SER A 72 5.05 -5.94 27.52
C SER A 72 3.71 -5.97 26.78
N LYS A 73 3.72 -6.49 25.55
CA LYS A 73 2.54 -6.63 24.70
C LYS A 73 1.95 -8.04 24.82
N SER A 74 0.63 -8.15 24.72
CA SER A 74 -0.05 -9.44 24.69
C SER A 74 -0.30 -9.92 23.27
N HIS A 75 -0.28 -11.23 23.10
CA HIS A 75 -0.60 -11.96 21.88
C HIS A 75 -2.03 -12.49 21.92
N MET A 76 -2.65 -12.59 20.75
CA MET A 76 -4.03 -13.08 20.62
C MET A 76 -4.03 -14.57 20.30
N VAL A 77 -4.87 -15.33 21.01
CA VAL A 77 -5.17 -16.74 20.70
C VAL A 77 -6.68 -16.93 20.61
N VAL A 78 -7.10 -17.92 19.84
CA VAL A 78 -8.49 -18.21 19.50
C VAL A 78 -8.88 -19.55 20.08
N PHE A 79 -10.07 -19.62 20.67
CA PHE A 79 -10.62 -20.84 21.23
C PHE A 79 -12.09 -20.96 20.84
N ASN A 80 -12.44 -22.09 20.23
CA ASN A 80 -13.81 -22.41 19.89
C ASN A 80 -14.44 -23.13 21.07
N LYS A 81 -15.34 -22.45 21.78
CA LYS A 81 -16.10 -23.07 22.87
C LYS A 81 -17.33 -23.76 22.27
N PRO A 82 -17.47 -25.09 22.36
CA PRO A 82 -18.69 -25.76 21.95
C PRO A 82 -19.86 -25.25 22.80
N VAL A 83 -21.00 -25.05 22.15
CA VAL A 83 -22.28 -24.73 22.77
C VAL A 83 -23.26 -25.83 22.43
N GLY A 84 -24.01 -26.27 23.43
CA GLY A 84 -24.97 -27.36 23.29
C GLY A 84 -26.26 -27.07 24.03
N VAL A 85 -27.31 -27.75 23.60
CA VAL A 85 -28.59 -27.82 24.32
C VAL A 85 -28.60 -29.17 25.03
N LYS A 86 -28.95 -29.15 26.31
CA LYS A 86 -29.06 -30.37 27.10
C LYS A 86 -30.40 -31.02 26.77
N ASP A 87 -30.38 -32.26 26.28
CA ASP A 87 -31.62 -33.02 26.08
C ASP A 87 -32.20 -33.40 27.45
N GLU A 88 -33.39 -32.88 27.76
CA GLU A 88 -34.06 -33.07 29.05
C GLU A 88 -34.43 -34.54 29.34
N LYS A 89 -34.53 -35.41 28.33
CA LYS A 89 -34.90 -36.82 28.51
C LYS A 89 -33.71 -37.76 28.68
N THR A 90 -32.58 -37.46 28.04
CA THR A 90 -31.40 -38.34 28.04
C THR A 90 -30.25 -37.77 28.88
N ASN A 91 -30.34 -36.50 29.31
CA ASN A 91 -29.30 -35.76 30.03
C ASN A 91 -27.96 -35.68 29.26
N ILE A 92 -27.98 -35.97 27.96
CA ILE A 92 -26.83 -35.89 27.05
C ILE A 92 -26.74 -34.45 26.52
N GLU A 93 -25.55 -33.84 26.61
CA GLU A 93 -25.28 -32.56 25.96
C GLU A 93 -25.15 -32.76 24.45
N ILE A 94 -26.10 -32.22 23.69
CA ILE A 94 -26.02 -32.21 22.23
C ILE A 94 -25.35 -30.89 21.83
N VAL A 95 -24.13 -30.97 21.29
CA VAL A 95 -23.41 -29.79 20.78
C VAL A 95 -24.12 -29.28 19.52
N THR A 96 -24.78 -28.13 19.60
CA THR A 96 -25.55 -27.50 18.52
C THR A 96 -24.77 -26.43 17.76
N GLY A 97 -23.58 -26.05 18.24
CA GLY A 97 -22.68 -25.12 17.55
C GLY A 97 -21.40 -24.83 18.33
N CYS A 98 -20.63 -23.84 17.87
CA CYS A 98 -19.42 -23.36 18.55
C CYS A 98 -19.40 -21.84 18.56
N ILE A 99 -19.02 -21.24 19.70
CA ILE A 99 -18.74 -19.81 19.80
C ILE A 99 -17.22 -19.61 19.79
N THR A 100 -16.73 -18.91 18.77
CA THR A 100 -15.32 -18.50 18.68
C THR A 100 -15.06 -17.32 19.61
N ARG A 101 -14.12 -17.49 20.54
CA ARG A 101 -13.63 -16.42 21.41
C ARG A 101 -12.13 -16.23 21.18
N TYR A 102 -11.63 -15.04 21.45
CA TYR A 102 -10.19 -14.82 21.58
C TYR A 102 -9.81 -14.51 23.02
N TYR A 103 -8.57 -14.84 23.36
CA TYR A 103 -7.94 -14.58 24.64
C TYR A 103 -6.61 -13.89 24.41
N ARG A 104 -6.14 -13.18 25.45
CA ARG A 104 -4.84 -12.52 25.44
C ARG A 104 -3.87 -13.32 26.30
N VAL A 105 -2.74 -13.68 25.71
CA VAL A 105 -1.65 -14.41 26.37
C VAL A 105 -0.37 -13.60 26.28
N PHE A 106 0.56 -13.84 27.20
CA PHE A 106 1.87 -13.20 27.26
C PHE A 106 2.93 -14.29 27.16
N SER A 107 4.04 -13.98 26.50
CA SER A 107 5.20 -14.89 26.47
C SER A 107 5.78 -14.98 27.87
N ILE A 108 6.27 -16.16 28.28
CA ILE A 108 6.98 -16.31 29.55
C ILE A 108 8.19 -15.36 29.66
N LYS A 109 8.83 -15.02 28.52
CA LYS A 109 9.95 -14.08 28.45
C LYS A 109 9.58 -12.66 28.94
N ASP A 110 8.30 -12.32 28.84
CA ASP A 110 7.72 -11.05 29.24
C ASP A 110 7.23 -11.04 30.70
N THR A 111 7.50 -12.11 31.44
CA THR A 111 7.11 -12.28 32.84
C THR A 111 8.33 -12.29 33.76
N GLU A 112 8.10 -11.96 35.03
CA GLU A 112 9.04 -12.04 36.14
C GLU A 112 8.47 -13.00 37.19
N GLY A 113 9.34 -13.74 37.88
CA GLY A 113 8.94 -14.69 38.94
C GLY A 113 8.41 -16.04 38.46
N ILE A 114 8.52 -16.38 37.17
CA ILE A 114 8.11 -17.68 36.61
C ILE A 114 9.26 -18.27 35.79
N GLU A 115 9.72 -19.47 36.17
CA GLU A 115 10.79 -20.18 35.46
C GLU A 115 10.26 -21.01 34.28
N THR A 116 11.05 -21.11 33.21
CA THR A 116 10.69 -21.90 32.01
C THR A 116 10.69 -23.40 32.29
N LYS A 117 9.68 -24.12 31.79
CA LYS A 117 9.58 -25.59 31.92
C LYS A 117 10.17 -26.32 30.73
N GLN A 118 10.56 -25.63 29.67
CA GLN A 118 11.06 -26.26 28.45
C GLN A 118 12.55 -26.62 28.54
N ALA A 119 12.87 -27.86 28.17
CA ALA A 119 14.24 -28.27 27.89
C ALA A 119 14.84 -27.46 26.72
N GLN A 120 16.17 -27.29 26.75
CA GLN A 120 16.93 -26.64 25.68
C GLN A 120 16.69 -27.38 24.34
N PRO A 121 16.56 -26.66 23.21
CA PRO A 121 16.26 -27.28 21.92
C PRO A 121 17.30 -28.33 21.53
N ARG A 122 16.89 -29.37 20.78
CA ARG A 122 17.82 -30.28 20.09
C ARG A 122 18.70 -29.45 19.16
N ILE A 123 19.97 -29.34 19.51
CA ILE A 123 20.98 -28.63 18.72
C ILE A 123 21.39 -29.59 17.59
N LYS A 124 21.12 -29.22 16.33
CA LYS A 124 21.85 -29.80 15.19
C LYS A 124 23.11 -28.94 15.02
N GLU A 125 24.27 -29.55 15.18
CA GLU A 125 25.54 -28.91 14.79
C GLU A 125 25.66 -28.96 13.27
N HIS A 126 25.70 -27.78 12.66
CA HIS A 126 25.88 -27.63 11.23
C HIS A 126 27.33 -27.25 10.93
N LYS A 127 27.93 -27.86 9.91
CA LYS A 127 29.23 -27.42 9.40
C LYS A 127 29.04 -26.15 8.56
N PRO A 128 29.63 -25.00 8.91
CA PRO A 128 29.47 -23.78 8.15
C PRO A 128 30.05 -23.88 6.73
N ILE A 129 29.46 -23.16 5.79
CA ILE A 129 29.99 -23.00 4.43
C ILE A 129 30.90 -21.79 4.42
N GLU A 130 32.20 -22.01 4.23
CA GLU A 130 33.25 -21.02 4.50
C GLU A 130 33.13 -19.75 3.64
N GLN A 131 32.79 -19.90 2.36
CA GLN A 131 32.50 -18.77 1.46
C GLN A 131 31.25 -18.00 1.90
N ALA A 132 30.19 -18.69 2.31
CA ALA A 132 28.95 -18.04 2.74
C ALA A 132 29.15 -17.26 4.05
N GLU A 133 29.93 -17.81 4.97
CA GLU A 133 30.37 -17.10 6.19
C GLU A 133 31.18 -15.85 5.88
N THR A 134 32.07 -15.93 4.88
CA THR A 134 32.87 -14.79 4.45
C THR A 134 31.99 -13.66 3.94
N ILE A 135 30.95 -14.00 3.16
CA ILE A 135 29.99 -13.02 2.66
C ILE A 135 29.20 -12.40 3.81
N ILE A 136 28.59 -13.21 4.68
CA ILE A 136 27.77 -12.71 5.79
C ILE A 136 28.59 -11.81 6.74
N LYS A 137 29.83 -12.18 7.05
CA LYS A 137 30.69 -11.40 7.96
C LYS A 137 31.29 -10.16 7.31
N GLY A 138 31.52 -10.20 6.00
CA GLY A 138 32.15 -9.11 5.24
C GLY A 138 31.16 -8.07 4.71
N TYR A 139 29.86 -8.36 4.73
CA TYR A 139 28.83 -7.49 4.18
C TYR A 139 28.60 -6.23 5.02
N ASP A 140 28.11 -5.16 4.37
CA ASP A 140 28.03 -3.81 4.94
C ASP A 140 27.12 -3.65 6.17
N ILE A 141 26.12 -4.51 6.33
CA ILE A 141 25.18 -4.46 7.46
C ILE A 141 25.14 -5.80 8.21
N PRO A 142 24.95 -5.78 9.54
CA PRO A 142 24.98 -7.00 10.33
C PRO A 142 23.77 -7.90 10.04
N VAL A 143 24.04 -9.17 9.80
CA VAL A 143 23.05 -10.25 9.84
C VAL A 143 22.94 -10.76 11.27
N GLN A 144 21.83 -10.43 11.94
CA GLN A 144 21.61 -10.76 13.33
C GLN A 144 20.84 -12.08 13.47
N GLU A 145 21.48 -13.07 14.08
CA GLU A 145 20.85 -14.36 14.42
C GLU A 145 20.02 -14.22 15.70
N ILE A 146 18.70 -14.42 15.60
CA ILE A 146 17.75 -14.26 16.68
C ILE A 146 17.25 -15.62 17.17
N GLU A 147 17.39 -15.82 18.48
CA GLU A 147 16.99 -17.06 19.17
C GLU A 147 15.46 -17.18 19.27
N ASN A 148 14.89 -18.31 18.80
CA ASN A 148 13.44 -18.56 18.72
C ASN A 148 12.66 -17.52 17.89
N SER A 149 13.26 -16.93 16.85
CA SER A 149 12.51 -16.10 15.90
C SER A 149 11.71 -16.95 14.92
N ASN A 150 10.49 -16.51 14.62
CA ASN A 150 9.62 -17.08 13.57
C ASN A 150 9.64 -16.27 12.28
N ARG A 151 10.58 -15.33 12.13
CA ARG A 151 10.70 -14.48 10.94
C ARG A 151 12.16 -14.27 10.54
N ALA A 152 12.39 -14.25 9.23
CA ALA A 152 13.55 -13.64 8.59
C ALA A 152 13.06 -12.36 7.90
N VAL A 153 13.78 -11.24 8.04
CA VAL A 153 13.39 -9.95 7.45
C VAL A 153 14.56 -8.97 7.38
N TYR A 154 14.64 -8.25 6.27
CA TYR A 154 15.36 -6.99 6.14
C TYR A 154 14.48 -5.81 6.58
N GLU A 155 14.86 -5.12 7.65
CA GLU A 155 14.14 -3.96 8.18
C GLU A 155 14.71 -2.65 7.61
N SER A 156 14.05 -2.12 6.57
CA SER A 156 14.55 -0.96 5.82
C SER A 156 14.73 0.34 6.63
N GLU A 157 13.96 0.56 7.70
CA GLU A 157 14.07 1.77 8.54
C GLU A 157 15.31 1.73 9.44
N ALA A 158 15.61 0.56 10.00
CA ALA A 158 16.75 0.34 10.90
C ALA A 158 18.03 -0.09 10.17
N ASP A 159 17.89 -0.43 8.89
CA ASP A 159 18.93 -0.98 8.01
C ASP A 159 19.62 -2.22 8.58
N ASN A 160 18.85 -3.13 9.18
CA ASN A 160 19.32 -4.37 9.79
C ASN A 160 18.67 -5.60 9.16
N ILE A 161 19.39 -6.73 9.19
CA ILE A 161 18.88 -8.04 8.78
C ILE A 161 18.69 -8.91 10.02
N TYR A 162 17.52 -9.49 10.18
CA TYR A 162 17.19 -10.42 11.27
C TYR A 162 16.84 -11.78 10.72
N ILE A 163 17.48 -12.84 11.23
CA ILE A 163 17.27 -14.23 10.77
C ILE A 163 17.17 -15.14 11.99
N PRO A 164 16.35 -16.20 11.96
CA PRO A 164 16.36 -17.22 13.00
C PRO A 164 17.76 -17.82 13.16
N HIS A 165 18.15 -18.14 14.39
CA HIS A 165 19.45 -18.74 14.66
C HIS A 165 19.67 -20.03 13.84
N ARG A 166 20.85 -20.17 13.23
CA ARG A 166 21.18 -21.25 12.25
C ARG A 166 20.89 -22.68 12.73
N LYS A 167 21.00 -22.91 14.04
CA LYS A 167 20.68 -24.19 14.71
C LYS A 167 19.23 -24.65 14.55
N HIS A 168 18.31 -23.74 14.19
CA HIS A 168 16.91 -24.04 13.96
C HIS A 168 16.65 -24.54 12.53
N PHE A 169 17.57 -24.33 11.59
CA PHE A 169 17.40 -24.81 10.23
C PHE A 169 17.67 -26.30 10.15
N GLU A 170 16.91 -27.01 9.31
CA GLU A 170 17.13 -28.43 9.10
C GLU A 170 18.41 -28.69 8.30
N ASN A 171 18.70 -27.81 7.34
CA ASN A 171 19.89 -27.80 6.49
C ASN A 171 20.57 -26.43 6.55
N ILE A 172 21.90 -26.40 6.55
CA ILE A 172 22.65 -25.14 6.67
C ILE A 172 22.56 -24.29 5.40
N GLU A 173 22.37 -24.93 4.25
CA GLU A 173 22.14 -24.30 2.95
C GLU A 173 20.88 -23.42 2.95
N GLU A 174 19.83 -23.83 3.67
CA GLU A 174 18.58 -23.08 3.79
C GLU A 174 18.76 -21.83 4.66
N PHE A 175 19.61 -21.92 5.70
CA PHE A 175 20.00 -20.76 6.49
C PHE A 175 20.70 -19.72 5.61
N TYR A 176 21.72 -20.13 4.85
CA TYR A 176 22.44 -19.21 3.99
C TYR A 176 21.59 -18.66 2.84
N SER A 177 20.74 -19.48 2.22
CA SER A 177 19.83 -19.00 1.17
C SER A 177 18.81 -17.98 1.71
N THR A 178 18.27 -18.20 2.91
CA THR A 178 17.42 -17.22 3.60
C THR A 178 18.19 -15.94 3.89
N ALA A 179 19.45 -16.04 4.34
CA ALA A 179 20.29 -14.87 4.59
C ALA A 179 20.63 -14.08 3.35
N PHE A 180 20.94 -14.77 2.25
CA PHE A 180 21.22 -14.14 0.97
C PHE A 180 19.99 -13.48 0.36
N HIS A 181 18.78 -13.98 0.64
CA HIS A 181 17.53 -13.33 0.25
C HIS A 181 17.37 -11.96 0.93
N GLU A 182 17.52 -11.91 2.25
CA GLU A 182 17.42 -10.65 3.00
C GLU A 182 18.58 -9.69 2.69
N ILE A 183 19.79 -10.22 2.46
CA ILE A 183 20.91 -9.44 1.91
C ILE A 183 20.51 -8.86 0.55
N GLY A 184 19.92 -9.68 -0.33
CA GLY A 184 19.38 -9.27 -1.62
C GLY A 184 18.45 -8.05 -1.51
N HIS A 185 17.46 -8.10 -0.62
CA HIS A 185 16.58 -6.97 -0.31
C HIS A 185 17.35 -5.75 0.18
N SER A 186 18.27 -5.97 1.13
CA SER A 186 19.04 -4.88 1.71
C SER A 186 19.81 -4.09 0.65
N THR A 187 20.38 -4.72 -0.37
CA THR A 187 21.12 -3.99 -1.42
C THR A 187 20.28 -2.92 -2.12
N GLY A 188 18.95 -2.99 -2.09
CA GLY A 188 18.06 -1.99 -2.69
C GLY A 188 17.82 -0.74 -1.83
N HIS A 189 18.34 -0.67 -0.61
CA HIS A 189 18.23 0.51 0.26
C HIS A 189 18.77 1.79 -0.39
N ASN A 190 18.28 2.95 0.07
CA ASN A 190 18.60 4.25 -0.50
C ASN A 190 20.10 4.61 -0.45
N SER A 191 20.86 4.03 0.49
CA SER A 191 22.30 4.22 0.65
C SER A 191 23.14 3.29 -0.23
N ARG A 192 22.52 2.33 -0.92
CA ARG A 192 23.18 1.27 -1.72
C ARG A 192 22.78 1.36 -3.20
N LEU A 193 22.04 0.39 -3.73
CA LEU A 193 21.60 0.40 -5.15
C LEU A 193 20.36 1.26 -5.39
N ASN A 194 19.77 1.83 -4.32
CA ASN A 194 18.62 2.72 -4.37
C ASN A 194 17.52 2.20 -5.32
N ARG A 195 17.18 0.92 -5.16
CA ARG A 195 16.10 0.33 -5.93
C ARG A 195 14.81 0.93 -5.40
N ASN A 196 14.16 1.71 -6.25
CA ASN A 196 12.87 2.32 -5.92
C ASN A 196 11.91 1.27 -5.37
N GLU A 197 11.97 0.00 -5.79
CA GLU A 197 11.10 -1.06 -5.28
C GLU A 197 11.22 -1.37 -3.77
N VAL A 198 12.32 -0.99 -3.10
CA VAL A 198 12.56 -1.18 -1.65
C VAL A 198 12.12 0.04 -0.82
N VAL A 199 11.91 1.20 -1.45
CA VAL A 199 11.65 2.47 -0.75
C VAL A 199 10.14 2.77 -0.65
N GLY A 200 9.58 2.62 0.55
CA GLY A 200 8.19 2.99 0.89
C GLY A 200 7.23 1.79 0.94
N PHE A 201 6.11 1.98 1.65
CA PHE A 201 5.12 0.94 1.92
C PHE A 201 4.54 0.36 0.62
N CYS A 202 4.99 -0.83 0.23
CA CYS A 202 4.50 -1.53 -0.95
C CYS A 202 3.52 -2.61 -0.50
N LYS A 203 2.24 -2.48 -0.88
CA LYS A 203 1.25 -3.54 -0.63
C LYS A 203 1.69 -4.85 -1.27
N PHE A 204 1.59 -5.94 -0.52
CA PHE A 204 1.86 -7.30 -1.00
C PHE A 204 1.03 -7.64 -2.24
N GLY A 205 1.65 -8.35 -3.17
CA GLY A 205 1.07 -8.66 -4.49
C GLY A 205 1.00 -7.49 -5.48
N SER A 206 1.55 -6.31 -5.13
CA SER A 206 1.73 -5.22 -6.09
C SER A 206 2.82 -5.56 -7.12
N SER A 207 2.73 -5.00 -8.33
CA SER A 207 3.75 -5.22 -9.36
C SER A 207 5.15 -4.72 -8.95
N ARG A 208 5.23 -3.80 -7.99
CA ARG A 208 6.50 -3.27 -7.43
C ARG A 208 7.09 -4.28 -6.45
N TYR A 209 6.27 -4.79 -5.54
CA TYR A 209 6.62 -5.85 -4.60
C TYR A 209 7.09 -7.13 -5.32
N SER A 210 6.31 -7.65 -6.28
CA SER A 210 6.71 -8.86 -7.02
C SER A 210 7.99 -8.72 -7.83
N LYS A 211 8.40 -7.49 -8.21
CA LYS A 211 9.66 -7.22 -8.90
C LYS A 211 10.85 -7.25 -7.95
N GLU A 212 10.69 -6.72 -6.74
CA GLU A 212 11.74 -6.75 -5.72
C GLU A 212 11.94 -8.16 -5.18
N GLU A 213 10.87 -8.88 -4.85
CA GLU A 213 10.96 -10.28 -4.40
C GLU A 213 11.64 -11.17 -5.45
N LEU A 214 11.28 -11.01 -6.74
CA LEU A 214 11.97 -11.75 -7.81
C LEU A 214 13.45 -11.37 -7.92
N THR A 215 13.78 -10.10 -7.66
CA THR A 215 15.18 -9.64 -7.67
C THR A 215 15.96 -10.23 -6.48
N ALA A 216 15.37 -10.23 -5.28
CA ALA A 216 15.97 -10.80 -4.08
C ALA A 216 16.17 -12.33 -4.21
N GLU A 217 15.17 -13.04 -4.74
CA GLU A 217 15.25 -14.49 -4.95
C GLU A 217 16.38 -14.85 -5.94
N ILE A 218 16.48 -14.14 -7.07
CA ILE A 218 17.56 -14.37 -8.05
C ILE A 218 18.92 -13.99 -7.45
N THR A 219 18.97 -12.96 -6.60
CA THR A 219 20.20 -12.57 -5.91
C THR A 219 20.64 -13.65 -4.93
N SER A 220 19.71 -14.23 -4.17
CA SER A 220 19.97 -15.37 -3.28
C SER A 220 20.52 -16.55 -4.08
N ALA A 221 19.89 -16.89 -5.21
CA ALA A 221 20.35 -17.97 -6.08
C ALA A 221 21.78 -17.73 -6.60
N TYR A 222 22.10 -16.51 -7.03
CA TYR A 222 23.46 -16.16 -7.48
C TYR A 222 24.50 -16.25 -6.36
N LEU A 223 24.16 -15.86 -5.13
CA LEU A 223 25.06 -15.95 -3.98
C LEU A 223 25.26 -17.41 -3.51
N CYS A 224 24.20 -18.23 -3.57
CA CYS A 224 24.28 -19.67 -3.32
C CYS A 224 25.21 -20.35 -4.34
N ASP A 225 25.02 -20.06 -5.64
CA ASP A 225 25.86 -20.56 -6.73
C ASP A 225 27.34 -20.15 -6.55
N TYR A 226 27.58 -18.87 -6.21
CA TYR A 226 28.92 -18.36 -5.90
C TYR A 226 29.58 -19.10 -4.72
N CYS A 227 28.79 -19.54 -3.74
CA CYS A 227 29.25 -20.32 -2.58
C CYS A 227 29.31 -21.83 -2.85
N GLY A 228 28.99 -22.29 -4.06
CA GLY A 228 29.09 -23.68 -4.48
C GLY A 228 28.03 -24.62 -3.89
N PHE A 229 26.86 -24.10 -3.50
CA PHE A 229 25.76 -24.94 -3.02
C PHE A 229 24.42 -24.55 -3.65
N LEU A 230 23.50 -25.52 -3.71
CA LEU A 230 22.11 -25.30 -4.12
C LEU A 230 21.19 -25.60 -2.94
N PRO A 231 20.29 -24.69 -2.56
CA PRO A 231 19.32 -24.97 -1.50
C PRO A 231 18.40 -26.12 -1.93
N LYS A 232 18.13 -27.03 -0.98
CA LYS A 232 17.39 -28.28 -1.23
C LYS A 232 15.92 -28.07 -1.59
N THR A 233 15.36 -26.90 -1.26
CA THR A 233 13.95 -26.55 -1.44
C THR A 233 13.76 -25.45 -2.48
N PHE A 234 13.79 -25.83 -3.77
CA PHE A 234 13.15 -25.05 -4.84
C PHE A 234 11.60 -25.10 -4.77
N GLU A 235 11.03 -25.91 -3.86
CA GLU A 235 9.58 -26.04 -3.64
C GLU A 235 8.97 -24.85 -2.88
N ASN A 236 9.79 -24.04 -2.19
CA ASN A 236 9.36 -22.96 -1.29
C ASN A 236 8.73 -21.76 -2.01
N SER A 237 8.93 -21.65 -3.31
CA SER A 237 8.45 -20.51 -4.07
C SER A 237 7.07 -20.76 -4.68
N ALA A 238 6.34 -21.87 -4.44
CA ALA A 238 5.10 -22.20 -5.16
C ALA A 238 4.01 -21.10 -5.14
N ALA A 239 3.82 -20.40 -4.01
CA ALA A 239 2.89 -19.26 -3.91
C ALA A 239 3.41 -18.02 -4.68
N TYR A 240 4.73 -17.79 -4.62
CA TYR A 240 5.42 -16.75 -5.38
C TYR A 240 5.48 -17.07 -6.88
N ILE A 241 5.64 -18.34 -7.27
CA ILE A 241 5.69 -18.86 -8.63
C ILE A 241 4.34 -18.64 -9.31
N GLN A 242 3.20 -18.82 -8.63
CA GLN A 242 1.90 -18.46 -9.22
C GLN A 242 1.75 -16.94 -9.43
N GLY A 243 2.24 -16.14 -8.49
CA GLY A 243 2.32 -14.68 -8.62
C GLY A 243 3.25 -14.24 -9.75
N TRP A 244 4.48 -14.73 -9.77
CA TRP A 244 5.52 -14.46 -10.74
C TRP A 244 5.16 -15.01 -12.12
N LEU A 245 4.59 -16.21 -12.26
CA LEU A 245 4.10 -16.74 -13.53
C LEU A 245 3.04 -15.82 -14.14
N LYS A 246 2.12 -15.30 -13.31
CA LYS A 246 1.12 -14.32 -13.77
C LYS A 246 1.78 -13.00 -14.19
N VAL A 247 2.79 -12.52 -13.47
CA VAL A 247 3.46 -11.26 -13.82
C VAL A 247 4.40 -11.43 -15.03
N LEU A 248 5.18 -12.51 -15.11
CA LEU A 248 6.07 -12.89 -16.22
C LEU A 248 5.29 -13.14 -17.53
N LYS A 249 4.09 -13.74 -17.45
CA LYS A 249 3.18 -13.85 -18.62
C LYS A 249 2.73 -12.48 -19.14
N ASN A 250 2.65 -11.47 -18.27
CA ASN A 250 2.18 -10.12 -18.60
C ASN A 250 3.32 -9.13 -18.91
N ASP A 251 4.57 -9.43 -18.55
CA ASP A 251 5.76 -8.61 -18.77
C ASP A 251 6.94 -9.53 -19.12
N LYS A 252 7.13 -9.78 -20.42
CA LYS A 252 8.17 -10.68 -20.96
C LYS A 252 9.60 -10.22 -20.62
N ASN A 253 9.77 -8.94 -20.29
CA ASN A 253 11.07 -8.36 -19.97
C ASN A 253 11.37 -8.37 -18.47
N MET A 254 10.39 -8.70 -17.62
CA MET A 254 10.56 -8.65 -16.17
C MET A 254 11.66 -9.56 -15.66
N ILE A 255 11.80 -10.77 -16.23
CA ILE A 255 12.89 -11.68 -15.83
C ILE A 255 14.25 -11.06 -16.15
N PHE A 256 14.43 -10.47 -17.33
CA PHE A 256 15.67 -9.82 -17.72
C PHE A 256 15.98 -8.61 -16.82
N HIS A 257 14.98 -7.82 -16.44
CA HIS A 257 15.16 -6.70 -15.53
C HIS A 257 15.49 -7.14 -14.10
N ALA A 258 14.81 -8.17 -13.59
CA ALA A 258 15.08 -8.72 -12.26
C ALA A 258 16.48 -9.35 -12.20
N SER A 259 16.86 -10.14 -13.21
CA SER A 259 18.21 -10.70 -13.33
C SER A 259 19.29 -9.63 -13.44
N ALA A 260 19.08 -8.57 -14.25
CA ALA A 260 20.05 -7.48 -14.35
C ALA A 260 20.22 -6.71 -13.02
N LYS A 261 19.14 -6.55 -12.24
CA LYS A 261 19.20 -5.95 -10.91
C LYS A 261 19.85 -6.89 -9.89
N ALA A 262 19.55 -8.18 -9.97
CA ALA A 262 20.16 -9.20 -9.12
C ALA A 262 21.67 -9.32 -9.37
N GLN A 263 22.11 -9.20 -10.63
CA GLN A 263 23.53 -9.16 -10.96
C GLN A 263 24.21 -7.93 -10.34
N LYS A 264 23.56 -6.76 -10.38
CA LYS A 264 24.07 -5.57 -9.68
C LYS A 264 24.12 -5.76 -8.17
N ALA A 265 23.13 -6.43 -7.59
CA ALA A 265 23.09 -6.78 -6.17
C ALA A 265 24.22 -7.74 -5.79
N LEU A 266 24.46 -8.80 -6.57
CA LEU A 266 25.58 -9.71 -6.41
C LEU A 266 26.92 -8.95 -6.45
N ASN A 267 27.15 -8.15 -7.50
CA ASN A 267 28.39 -7.39 -7.64
C ASN A 267 28.61 -6.46 -6.45
N TYR A 268 27.56 -5.74 -6.02
CA TYR A 268 27.62 -4.87 -4.85
C TYR A 268 28.03 -5.64 -3.57
N VAL A 269 27.43 -6.81 -3.34
CA VAL A 269 27.73 -7.64 -2.16
C VAL A 269 29.19 -8.10 -2.19
N LEU A 270 29.68 -8.57 -3.33
CA LEU A 270 31.07 -9.02 -3.46
C LEU A 270 32.06 -7.87 -3.30
N GLU A 271 31.81 -6.71 -3.93
CA GLU A 271 32.64 -5.50 -3.80
C GLU A 271 32.66 -4.99 -2.35
N SER A 272 31.53 -5.02 -1.65
CA SER A 272 31.42 -4.68 -0.22
C SER A 272 32.31 -5.58 0.63
N VAL A 273 32.22 -6.91 0.42
CA VAL A 273 33.02 -7.90 1.14
C VAL A 273 34.52 -7.69 0.89
N GLU A 274 34.93 -7.48 -0.36
CA GLU A 274 36.34 -7.20 -0.71
C GLU A 274 36.86 -5.89 -0.11
N LYS A 275 36.06 -4.83 -0.17
CA LYS A 275 36.39 -3.53 0.41
C LYS A 275 36.56 -3.62 1.93
N ASN A 276 35.65 -4.31 2.62
CA ASN A 276 35.71 -4.46 4.07
C ASN A 276 36.87 -5.38 4.49
N LYS A 277 37.17 -6.42 3.71
CA LYS A 277 38.36 -7.25 3.89
C LYS A 277 39.67 -6.46 3.75
N SER A 278 39.76 -5.59 2.75
CA SER A 278 40.91 -4.71 2.53
C SER A 278 41.09 -3.70 3.66
N LYS A 279 40.00 -3.03 4.10
CA LYS A 279 40.01 -2.12 5.25
C LYS A 279 40.48 -2.79 6.54
N ILE A 280 39.97 -3.99 6.84
CA ILE A 280 40.41 -4.73 8.04
C ILE A 280 41.90 -5.04 7.96
N THR A 281 42.40 -5.39 6.76
CA THR A 281 43.82 -5.68 6.55
C THR A 281 44.68 -4.42 6.72
N GLU A 282 44.24 -3.27 6.20
CA GLU A 282 44.88 -1.96 6.38
C GLU A 282 44.87 -1.54 7.86
N THR A 283 43.72 -1.56 8.54
CA THR A 283 43.61 -1.23 9.98
C THR A 283 44.48 -2.16 10.84
N VAL A 284 44.53 -3.46 10.56
CA VAL A 284 45.40 -4.39 11.29
C VAL A 284 46.88 -4.07 11.04
N THR A 285 47.23 -3.62 9.84
CA THR A 285 48.60 -3.22 9.50
C THR A 285 48.97 -1.90 10.16
N GLU A 286 48.05 -0.92 10.19
CA GLU A 286 48.18 0.35 10.91
C GLU A 286 48.32 0.11 12.41
N ILE A 287 47.45 -0.68 13.04
CA ILE A 287 47.54 -1.04 14.47
C ILE A 287 48.87 -1.74 14.78
N LYS A 288 49.36 -2.65 13.91
CA LYS A 288 50.67 -3.29 14.09
C LYS A 288 51.82 -2.28 13.97
N THR A 289 51.65 -1.23 13.16
CA THR A 289 52.65 -0.17 12.97
C THR A 289 52.61 0.82 14.14
N GLU A 290 51.42 1.20 14.60
CA GLU A 290 51.19 2.02 15.79
C GLU A 290 51.67 1.32 17.07
N LEU A 291 51.46 0.01 17.22
CA LEU A 291 52.02 -0.75 18.33
C LEU A 291 53.56 -0.76 18.34
N LYS A 292 54.20 -0.64 17.17
CA LYS A 292 55.67 -0.48 17.08
C LYS A 292 56.10 0.95 17.42
N THR A 293 55.35 1.98 16.99
CA THR A 293 55.68 3.38 17.28
C THR A 293 55.37 3.77 18.73
N VAL A 294 54.31 3.23 19.34
CA VAL A 294 53.96 3.42 20.77
C VAL A 294 55.04 2.81 21.67
N LYS A 295 55.60 1.64 21.32
CA LYS A 295 56.75 1.06 22.04
C LYS A 295 58.01 1.92 21.95
N LYS A 296 58.19 2.67 20.86
CA LYS A 296 59.30 3.62 20.67
C LYS A 296 59.03 4.95 21.41
N GLY A 297 57.81 5.48 21.30
CA GLY A 297 57.37 6.71 21.96
C GLY A 297 57.27 6.59 23.48
N GLN A 298 56.99 5.41 24.04
CA GLN A 298 57.07 5.20 25.50
C GLN A 298 58.50 5.34 26.05
N ALA A 299 59.52 5.04 25.23
CA ALA A 299 60.92 5.27 25.60
C ALA A 299 61.28 6.77 25.54
N ASP A 300 60.75 7.49 24.56
CA ASP A 300 61.02 8.91 24.34
C ASP A 300 60.22 9.85 25.29
N LEU A 301 58.99 9.46 25.67
CA LEU A 301 58.10 10.23 26.55
C LEU A 301 58.60 10.28 28.01
N LEU A 302 59.29 9.23 28.48
CA LEU A 302 59.93 9.20 29.80
C LEU A 302 61.06 10.25 29.92
N ASP A 303 61.67 10.64 28.80
CA ASP A 303 62.73 11.64 28.75
C ASP A 303 62.18 13.07 28.65
N PHE A 304 61.03 13.24 27.98
CA PHE A 304 60.37 14.53 27.77
C PHE A 304 59.65 15.06 29.03
N ILE A 305 59.03 14.20 29.84
CA ILE A 305 58.28 14.60 31.05
C ILE A 305 59.18 15.27 32.11
N LYS A 306 60.51 15.09 32.05
CA LYS A 306 61.44 15.73 33.01
C LYS A 306 61.53 17.24 32.90
N ASN A 307 61.10 17.85 31.79
CA ASN A 307 61.28 19.28 31.57
C ASN A 307 60.10 19.86 30.79
N GLN A 308 59.22 20.61 31.47
CA GLN A 308 58.83 22.01 31.13
C GLN A 308 57.55 22.46 31.88
N PRO A 309 57.43 23.77 32.21
CA PRO A 309 56.27 24.37 32.91
C PRO A 309 55.25 25.07 31.98
N GLU A 310 54.04 25.28 32.49
CA GLU A 310 52.85 25.81 31.79
C GLU A 310 52.65 27.35 31.87
N LYS A 311 51.95 27.93 30.87
CA LYS A 311 51.18 29.19 30.99
C LYS A 311 49.93 29.23 30.07
N PRO A 312 48.81 29.89 30.47
CA PRO A 312 47.52 29.88 29.76
C PRO A 312 47.16 31.22 29.08
N PHE A 313 46.20 31.23 28.13
CA PHE A 313 45.58 32.46 27.59
C PHE A 313 44.07 32.33 27.21
N LEU A 314 43.38 33.46 27.35
CA LEU A 314 41.92 33.74 27.35
C LEU A 314 41.30 34.02 25.95
N LYS A 315 39.97 33.92 25.86
CA LYS A 315 39.10 34.25 24.69
C LYS A 315 38.51 35.68 24.73
N PRO A 316 38.17 36.31 23.58
CA PRO A 316 37.31 37.50 23.54
C PRO A 316 35.91 37.28 22.90
N GLU A 317 35.00 38.21 23.20
CA GLU A 317 33.54 38.21 22.94
C GLU A 317 33.15 39.39 21.99
N ILE A 318 32.11 39.27 21.14
CA ILE A 318 31.68 40.29 20.15
C ILE A 318 30.15 40.54 20.25
N LYS A 319 29.72 41.82 20.14
CA LYS A 319 28.32 42.30 20.18
C LYS A 319 27.72 42.57 18.76
N PRO A 320 26.39 42.51 18.55
CA PRO A 320 25.73 42.72 17.25
C PRO A 320 25.16 44.15 17.02
N GLU A 321 24.97 44.52 15.75
CA GLU A 321 24.39 45.80 15.25
C GLU A 321 23.07 45.60 14.47
N PRO A 322 22.21 46.65 14.30
CA PRO A 322 20.80 46.55 13.89
C PRO A 322 20.52 46.63 12.37
N ILE A 323 19.37 46.06 11.96
CA ILE A 323 18.90 45.88 10.57
C ILE A 323 18.04 47.08 10.09
N LYS A 324 18.28 47.56 8.86
CA LYS A 324 17.45 48.55 8.13
C LYS A 324 16.60 47.86 7.05
N GLU A 325 15.39 48.39 6.80
CA GLU A 325 14.42 47.88 5.82
C GLU A 325 14.95 47.88 4.37
N GLU A 326 14.68 46.81 3.63
CA GLU A 326 15.25 46.55 2.29
C GLU A 326 14.43 47.19 1.14
N PRO A 327 15.11 47.68 0.07
CA PRO A 327 14.47 48.26 -1.11
C PRO A 327 13.75 47.22 -1.99
N LYS A 328 12.71 47.66 -2.72
CA LYS A 328 11.95 46.83 -3.69
C LYS A 328 12.86 46.27 -4.79
N ARG A 329 12.84 44.94 -5.01
CA ARG A 329 13.73 44.21 -5.93
C ARG A 329 12.99 43.69 -7.16
N ILE A 330 12.91 44.51 -8.22
CA ILE A 330 12.26 44.12 -9.48
C ILE A 330 13.23 43.30 -10.35
N ASN A 331 12.82 42.11 -10.81
CA ASN A 331 13.61 41.27 -11.72
C ASN A 331 12.74 40.66 -12.85
N LEU A 332 12.52 41.45 -13.90
CA LEU A 332 11.64 41.07 -15.02
C LEU A 332 12.15 39.86 -15.83
N LYS A 333 13.47 39.74 -16.02
CA LYS A 333 14.08 38.64 -16.77
C LYS A 333 13.87 37.30 -16.05
N LEU A 334 14.07 37.28 -14.73
CA LEU A 334 13.82 36.08 -13.94
C LEU A 334 12.32 35.74 -13.92
N ALA A 335 11.45 36.74 -13.79
CA ALA A 335 10.00 36.53 -13.84
C ALA A 335 9.56 35.85 -15.15
N GLN A 336 10.02 36.34 -16.31
CA GLN A 336 9.74 35.71 -17.60
C GLN A 336 10.24 34.26 -17.68
N ASN A 337 11.43 33.99 -17.15
CA ASN A 337 11.98 32.63 -17.13
C ASN A 337 11.20 31.67 -16.22
N LEU A 338 10.73 32.16 -15.07
CA LEU A 338 9.91 31.38 -14.14
C LEU A 338 8.54 31.03 -14.76
N GLU A 339 7.93 31.97 -15.47
CA GLU A 339 6.68 31.73 -16.21
C GLU A 339 6.83 30.72 -17.33
N ALA A 340 7.86 30.86 -18.19
CA ALA A 340 8.13 29.90 -19.24
C ALA A 340 8.36 28.48 -18.67
N LYS A 341 9.01 28.38 -17.51
CA LYS A 341 9.16 27.09 -16.79
C LYS A 341 7.83 26.57 -16.26
N ALA A 342 6.98 27.42 -15.70
CA ALA A 342 5.65 27.05 -15.23
C ALA A 342 4.79 26.51 -16.40
N GLU A 343 4.77 27.19 -17.54
CA GLU A 343 4.05 26.79 -18.76
C GLU A 343 4.56 25.45 -19.31
N SER A 344 5.88 25.22 -19.27
CA SER A 344 6.48 23.96 -19.74
C SER A 344 5.98 22.71 -18.99
N LEU A 345 5.36 22.88 -17.81
CA LEU A 345 4.77 21.79 -17.03
C LEU A 345 3.39 21.36 -17.51
N ASN A 346 2.68 22.19 -18.29
CA ASN A 346 1.31 21.92 -18.75
C ASN A 346 1.19 20.54 -19.44
N ALA A 347 2.02 20.29 -20.45
CA ALA A 347 2.00 19.03 -21.19
C ALA A 347 2.29 17.80 -20.30
N LYS A 348 3.15 17.96 -19.28
CA LYS A 348 3.46 16.88 -18.33
C LYS A 348 2.27 16.60 -17.40
N ILE A 349 1.60 17.66 -16.93
CA ILE A 349 0.41 17.57 -16.07
C ILE A 349 -0.73 16.90 -16.84
N GLU A 350 -1.04 17.38 -18.04
CA GLU A 350 -2.11 16.81 -18.88
C GLU A 350 -1.87 15.34 -19.21
N LYS A 351 -0.64 14.98 -19.60
CA LYS A 351 -0.27 13.59 -19.89
C LYS A 351 -0.48 12.67 -18.68
N LYS A 352 -0.22 13.16 -17.47
CA LYS A 352 -0.41 12.39 -16.24
C LYS A 352 -1.89 12.28 -15.85
N LEU A 353 -2.67 13.35 -15.99
CA LEU A 353 -4.11 13.35 -15.72
C LEU A 353 -4.90 12.46 -16.70
N ASN A 354 -4.49 12.42 -17.96
CA ASN A 354 -5.17 11.69 -19.04
C ASN A 354 -4.56 10.30 -19.30
N CYS A 355 -3.76 9.76 -18.37
CA CYS A 355 -3.17 8.44 -18.56
C CYS A 355 -4.25 7.35 -18.67
N PHE A 356 -4.06 6.43 -19.62
CA PHE A 356 -5.01 5.36 -19.95
C PHE A 356 -6.39 5.81 -20.46
N SER A 357 -6.53 7.07 -20.92
CA SER A 357 -7.73 7.50 -21.64
C SER A 357 -8.02 6.57 -22.83
N GLY A 358 -9.28 6.17 -23.00
CA GLY A 358 -9.73 5.25 -24.06
C GLY A 358 -9.35 3.76 -23.87
N CYS A 359 -8.71 3.40 -22.75
CA CYS A 359 -8.34 2.02 -22.46
C CYS A 359 -9.35 1.35 -21.50
N ASN A 360 -9.55 0.03 -21.62
CA ASN A 360 -10.31 -0.73 -20.62
C ASN A 360 -9.66 -0.61 -19.24
N MET A 361 -10.44 -0.17 -18.25
CA MET A 361 -9.92 0.04 -16.91
C MET A 361 -9.76 -1.27 -16.15
N THR A 362 -8.53 -1.53 -15.70
CA THR A 362 -8.19 -2.66 -14.82
C THR A 362 -7.68 -2.13 -13.49
N ARG A 363 -7.74 -2.94 -12.44
CA ARG A 363 -7.27 -2.53 -11.10
C ARG A 363 -5.80 -2.09 -11.11
N ARG A 364 -4.98 -2.69 -11.97
CA ARG A 364 -3.58 -2.26 -12.20
C ARG A 364 -3.54 -0.86 -12.81
N ARG A 365 -4.28 -0.60 -13.90
CA ARG A 365 -4.32 0.72 -14.56
C ARG A 365 -4.86 1.79 -13.61
N ALA A 366 -5.83 1.45 -12.76
CA ALA A 366 -6.40 2.36 -11.75
C ALA A 366 -5.33 2.82 -10.75
N ASN A 367 -4.55 1.88 -10.22
CA ASN A 367 -3.44 2.21 -9.31
C ASN A 367 -2.37 3.09 -9.99
N PHE A 368 -2.04 2.82 -11.26
CA PHE A 368 -1.11 3.69 -12.02
C PHE A 368 -1.70 5.08 -12.25
N ARG A 369 -2.99 5.16 -12.56
CA ARG A 369 -3.70 6.43 -12.75
C ARG A 369 -3.65 7.27 -11.49
N GLU A 370 -3.90 6.67 -10.32
CA GLU A 370 -3.80 7.39 -9.05
C GLU A 370 -2.37 7.89 -8.77
N SER A 371 -1.34 7.05 -8.98
CA SER A 371 0.05 7.49 -8.84
C SER A 371 0.40 8.63 -9.80
N ALA A 372 -0.03 8.54 -11.06
CA ALA A 372 0.19 9.60 -12.04
C ALA A 372 -0.57 10.89 -11.66
N ARG A 373 -1.75 10.75 -11.05
CA ARG A 373 -2.57 11.87 -10.56
C ARG A 373 -1.87 12.60 -9.41
N ILE A 374 -1.33 11.88 -8.43
CA ILE A 374 -0.54 12.46 -7.33
C ILE A 374 0.67 13.23 -7.88
N ASP A 375 1.38 12.65 -8.86
CA ASP A 375 2.48 13.35 -9.52
C ASP A 375 2.01 14.62 -10.24
N ALA A 376 0.86 14.57 -10.92
CA ALA A 376 0.27 15.73 -11.60
C ALA A 376 -0.12 16.83 -10.60
N GLU A 377 -0.66 16.47 -9.44
CA GLU A 377 -0.97 17.41 -8.36
C GLU A 377 0.30 18.06 -7.80
N ASN A 378 1.37 17.30 -7.57
CA ASN A 378 2.65 17.85 -7.13
C ASN A 378 3.22 18.82 -8.18
N LEU A 379 3.12 18.48 -9.47
CA LEU A 379 3.52 19.38 -10.55
C LEU A 379 2.66 20.64 -10.62
N LYS A 380 1.35 20.56 -10.38
CA LYS A 380 0.45 21.73 -10.28
C LYS A 380 0.87 22.66 -9.13
N LYS A 381 1.23 22.11 -7.97
CA LYS A 381 1.74 22.91 -6.83
C LYS A 381 3.02 23.66 -7.21
N VAL A 382 3.98 22.96 -7.82
CA VAL A 382 5.23 23.55 -8.30
C VAL A 382 4.96 24.64 -9.34
N GLN A 383 4.08 24.36 -10.30
CA GLN A 383 3.66 25.32 -11.33
C GLN A 383 3.05 26.58 -10.72
N SER A 384 2.14 26.44 -9.76
CA SER A 384 1.53 27.57 -9.04
C SER A 384 2.58 28.43 -8.35
N VAL A 385 3.53 27.80 -7.66
CA VAL A 385 4.61 28.52 -6.97
C VAL A 385 5.46 29.31 -7.99
N LEU A 386 5.80 28.72 -9.14
CA LEU A 386 6.58 29.39 -10.17
C LEU A 386 5.84 30.61 -10.76
N PHE A 387 4.54 30.50 -11.05
CA PHE A 387 3.73 31.63 -11.51
C PHE A 387 3.66 32.75 -10.47
N ASN A 388 3.46 32.41 -9.19
CA ASN A 388 3.37 33.41 -8.14
C ASN A 388 4.73 34.04 -7.81
N LEU A 389 5.84 33.29 -7.86
CA LEU A 389 7.19 33.85 -7.77
C LEU A 389 7.46 34.83 -8.93
N ALA A 390 7.05 34.49 -10.15
CA ALA A 390 7.19 35.39 -11.29
C ALA A 390 6.41 36.70 -11.09
N LYS A 391 5.18 36.62 -10.57
CA LYS A 391 4.36 37.78 -10.22
C LYS A 391 5.04 38.67 -9.16
N LEU A 392 5.59 38.08 -8.10
CA LEU A 392 6.30 38.80 -7.05
C LEU A 392 7.58 39.48 -7.54
N HIS A 393 8.34 38.81 -8.42
CA HIS A 393 9.50 39.42 -9.06
C HIS A 393 9.15 40.60 -9.98
N ARG A 394 7.94 40.62 -10.57
CA ARG A 394 7.44 41.75 -11.35
C ARG A 394 6.98 42.91 -10.47
N SER A 395 6.27 42.64 -9.38
CA SER A 395 5.81 43.68 -8.45
C SER A 395 6.94 44.25 -7.59
N GLY A 396 8.04 43.50 -7.44
CA GLY A 396 9.16 43.86 -6.56
C GLY A 396 8.88 43.57 -5.08
N GLU A 397 7.80 42.84 -4.79
CA GLU A 397 7.37 42.43 -3.44
C GLU A 397 7.94 41.05 -3.03
N ILE A 398 8.88 40.52 -3.83
CA ILE A 398 9.54 39.26 -3.55
C ILE A 398 10.32 39.34 -2.23
N LYS A 399 10.16 38.33 -1.37
CA LYS A 399 10.91 38.24 -0.11
C LYS A 399 12.31 37.68 -0.34
N LYS A 400 13.26 38.09 0.49
CA LYS A 400 14.69 37.73 0.38
C LYS A 400 14.94 36.23 0.46
N GLU A 401 14.11 35.50 1.20
CA GLU A 401 14.24 34.06 1.42
C GLU A 401 13.94 33.24 0.15
N VAL A 402 13.19 33.81 -0.80
CA VAL A 402 12.75 33.12 -2.03
C VAL A 402 13.25 33.77 -3.32
N GLU A 403 13.93 34.93 -3.25
CA GLU A 403 14.30 35.74 -4.41
C GLU A 403 15.29 35.07 -5.38
N ASN A 404 16.09 34.10 -4.89
CA ASN A 404 17.12 33.44 -5.68
C ASN A 404 16.62 32.15 -6.36
N ILE A 405 15.37 31.76 -6.11
CA ILE A 405 14.75 30.58 -6.71
C ILE A 405 14.48 30.85 -8.19
N ASN A 406 15.04 30.00 -9.05
CA ASN A 406 14.98 30.18 -10.49
C ASN A 406 14.73 28.88 -11.28
N ALA A 407 14.58 27.73 -10.61
CA ALA A 407 14.42 26.43 -11.26
C ALA A 407 13.31 25.56 -10.65
N VAL A 408 12.66 24.77 -11.51
CA VAL A 408 11.61 23.79 -11.13
C VAL A 408 12.12 22.85 -10.03
N SER A 409 13.32 22.29 -10.21
CA SER A 409 13.91 21.34 -9.27
C SER A 409 14.19 21.94 -7.88
N GLN A 410 14.44 23.25 -7.80
CA GLN A 410 14.62 23.93 -6.51
C GLN A 410 13.29 23.95 -5.75
N VAL A 411 12.20 24.33 -6.42
CA VAL A 411 10.85 24.34 -5.84
C VAL A 411 10.44 22.93 -5.41
N GLU A 412 10.67 21.92 -6.24
CA GLU A 412 10.40 20.50 -5.91
C GLU A 412 11.13 20.04 -4.65
N ILE A 413 12.43 20.34 -4.54
CA ILE A 413 13.24 19.95 -3.36
C ILE A 413 12.78 20.72 -2.12
N LEU A 414 12.53 22.03 -2.24
CA LEU A 414 12.14 22.87 -1.12
C LEU A 414 10.76 22.50 -0.57
N LEU A 415 9.79 22.16 -1.43
CA LEU A 415 8.46 21.73 -1.00
C LEU A 415 8.43 20.31 -0.37
N CYS A 416 9.51 19.52 -0.52
CA CYS A 416 9.57 18.17 0.06
C CYS A 416 9.85 18.20 1.57
N GLU A 417 8.90 17.77 2.40
CA GLU A 417 9.00 17.87 3.87
C GLU A 417 10.11 17.01 4.49
N HIS A 418 10.43 15.88 3.88
CA HIS A 418 11.46 14.96 4.39
C HIS A 418 12.89 15.47 4.13
N VAL A 419 13.06 16.49 3.29
CA VAL A 419 14.38 17.11 3.07
C VAL A 419 14.76 17.92 4.31
N LYS A 420 15.92 17.65 4.87
CA LYS A 420 16.49 18.41 6.00
C LYS A 420 17.70 19.21 5.53
N TYR A 421 17.97 20.32 6.19
CA TYR A 421 19.22 21.04 6.01
C TYR A 421 20.36 20.17 6.57
N LYS A 422 21.35 19.88 5.72
CA LYS A 422 22.55 19.12 6.07
C LYS A 422 23.77 19.84 5.53
N THR A 423 24.83 19.79 6.30
CA THR A 423 26.15 20.33 6.00
C THR A 423 27.12 19.20 5.63
N PRO A 424 28.30 19.51 5.08
CA PRO A 424 29.35 18.51 4.87
C PRO A 424 29.76 17.78 6.16
N ASN A 425 29.60 18.41 7.33
CA ASN A 425 29.92 17.81 8.63
C ASN A 425 28.90 16.74 9.06
N ASP A 426 27.70 16.73 8.46
CA ASP A 426 26.68 15.71 8.71
C ASP A 426 26.88 14.44 7.88
N ILE A 427 27.93 14.41 7.05
CA ILE A 427 28.32 13.24 6.28
C ILE A 427 28.98 12.25 7.23
N LYS A 428 28.33 11.11 7.45
CA LYS A 428 28.89 10.03 8.26
C LYS A 428 29.86 9.17 7.43
N PRO A 429 30.87 8.55 8.07
CA PRO A 429 31.88 7.73 7.36
C PRO A 429 31.29 6.53 6.59
N ASP A 430 30.14 6.02 7.05
CA ASP A 430 29.38 4.89 6.48
C ASP A 430 28.46 5.30 5.32
N TYR A 431 28.34 6.60 5.00
CA TYR A 431 27.53 7.04 3.86
C TYR A 431 28.19 6.64 2.53
N GLY A 432 27.40 6.02 1.63
CA GLY A 432 27.80 5.73 0.26
C GLY A 432 28.11 7.01 -0.54
N GLU A 433 28.98 6.92 -1.55
CA GLU A 433 29.46 8.08 -2.32
C GLU A 433 28.32 8.92 -2.93
N TRP A 434 27.26 8.27 -3.44
CA TRP A 434 26.08 8.98 -3.93
C TRP A 434 25.41 9.85 -2.85
N ALA A 435 25.30 9.34 -1.62
CA ALA A 435 24.70 10.09 -0.51
C ALA A 435 25.59 11.27 -0.09
N LYS A 436 26.92 11.09 -0.11
CA LYS A 436 27.89 12.17 0.10
C LYS A 436 27.75 13.25 -0.97
N GLU A 437 27.74 12.84 -2.24
CA GLU A 437 27.58 13.75 -3.38
C GLU A 437 26.24 14.50 -3.33
N GLU A 438 25.14 13.83 -3.01
CA GLU A 438 23.82 14.45 -2.95
C GLU A 438 23.73 15.45 -1.78
N ILE A 439 24.31 15.15 -0.62
CA ILE A 439 24.42 16.10 0.50
C ILE A 439 25.24 17.33 0.09
N LEU A 440 26.40 17.12 -0.54
CA LEU A 440 27.25 18.23 -1.02
C LEU A 440 26.56 19.07 -2.09
N LYS A 441 25.86 18.44 -3.03
CA LYS A 441 25.10 19.10 -4.10
C LYS A 441 23.95 19.92 -3.53
N ARG A 442 23.19 19.37 -2.58
CA ARG A 442 22.10 20.09 -1.89
C ARG A 442 22.63 21.23 -1.03
N PHE A 443 23.71 21.02 -0.30
CA PHE A 443 24.36 22.08 0.48
C PHE A 443 24.80 23.25 -0.41
N LYS A 444 25.43 22.95 -1.56
CA LYS A 444 25.78 23.97 -2.58
C LYS A 444 24.53 24.68 -3.13
N MET A 445 23.43 23.97 -3.36
CA MET A 445 22.17 24.56 -3.79
C MET A 445 21.58 25.48 -2.73
N PHE A 446 21.52 25.05 -1.46
CA PHE A 446 20.99 25.86 -0.35
C PHE A 446 21.80 27.13 -0.12
N ASN A 447 23.12 27.06 -0.18
CA ASN A 447 23.96 28.26 -0.09
C ASN A 447 23.68 29.27 -1.22
N LYS A 448 23.42 28.80 -2.45
CA LYS A 448 23.02 29.69 -3.56
C LYS A 448 21.63 30.31 -3.39
N LEU A 449 20.81 29.74 -2.52
CA LEU A 449 19.46 30.20 -2.21
C LEU A 449 19.41 30.99 -0.89
N ASN A 450 20.56 31.31 -0.28
CA ASN A 450 20.66 31.95 1.04
C ASN A 450 20.02 31.13 2.18
N ILE A 451 20.06 29.80 2.08
CA ILE A 451 19.60 28.89 3.13
C ILE A 451 20.84 28.33 3.83
N HIS A 452 21.05 28.74 5.07
CA HIS A 452 22.21 28.41 5.89
C HIS A 452 21.87 27.62 7.16
N SER A 453 20.58 27.45 7.45
CA SER A 453 20.09 26.71 8.60
C SER A 453 18.81 25.91 8.28
N GLN A 454 18.41 25.04 9.22
CA GLN A 454 17.11 24.37 9.16
C GLN A 454 15.94 25.36 9.36
N GLU A 455 16.17 26.48 10.04
CA GLU A 455 15.19 27.53 10.26
C GLU A 455 14.91 28.29 8.95
N ASP A 456 15.96 28.71 8.24
CA ASP A 456 15.85 29.37 6.92
C ASP A 456 15.09 28.49 5.92
N LEU A 457 15.36 27.18 5.94
CA LEU A 457 14.67 26.20 5.09
C LEU A 457 13.17 26.13 5.43
N ASN A 458 12.82 26.16 6.71
CA ASN A 458 11.42 26.13 7.17
C ASN A 458 10.69 27.44 6.84
N GLU A 459 11.36 28.57 6.97
CA GLU A 459 10.82 29.88 6.59
C GLU A 459 10.57 29.94 5.08
N THR A 460 11.57 29.57 4.27
CA THR A 460 11.47 29.46 2.80
C THR A 460 10.27 28.59 2.42
N ARG A 461 10.14 27.42 3.06
CA ARG A 461 9.01 26.49 2.84
C ARG A 461 7.67 27.11 3.15
N THR A 462 7.57 27.84 4.25
CA THR A 462 6.33 28.49 4.68
C THR A 462 5.88 29.51 3.63
N ILE A 463 6.81 30.29 3.10
CA ILE A 463 6.55 31.24 2.01
C ILE A 463 6.13 30.48 0.74
N LEU A 464 6.88 29.46 0.31
CA LEU A 464 6.51 28.72 -0.90
C LEU A 464 5.13 28.05 -0.79
N LYS A 465 4.79 27.52 0.39
CA LYS A 465 3.47 26.91 0.63
C LYS A 465 2.34 27.94 0.53
N SER A 466 2.55 29.19 0.96
CA SER A 466 1.53 30.24 0.80
C SER A 466 1.34 30.72 -0.64
N LEU A 467 2.27 30.37 -1.56
CA LEU A 467 2.17 30.65 -3.00
C LEU A 467 1.49 29.51 -3.78
N ILE A 468 1.03 28.46 -3.11
CA ILE A 468 0.26 27.38 -3.75
C ILE A 468 -1.21 27.83 -3.85
N LEU A 469 -1.75 27.80 -5.07
CA LEU A 469 -3.16 28.03 -5.34
C LEU A 469 -4.00 26.96 -4.64
N GLU A 470 -5.00 27.39 -3.89
CA GLU A 470 -5.97 26.48 -3.30
C GLU A 470 -6.84 25.86 -4.39
N GLU A 471 -7.04 24.55 -4.28
CA GLU A 471 -7.92 23.78 -5.16
C GLU A 471 -9.38 24.15 -4.89
N SER A 472 -10.16 24.37 -5.96
CA SER A 472 -11.57 24.71 -5.86
C SER A 472 -12.39 23.55 -5.26
N GLN A 473 -13.55 23.87 -4.68
CA GLN A 473 -14.44 22.84 -4.10
C GLN A 473 -14.94 21.85 -5.17
N GLU A 474 -15.14 22.34 -6.40
CA GLU A 474 -15.55 21.53 -7.55
C GLU A 474 -14.46 20.51 -7.93
N GLU A 475 -13.20 20.95 -8.03
CA GLU A 475 -12.06 20.07 -8.31
C GLU A 475 -11.87 19.00 -7.22
N LYS A 476 -12.00 19.39 -5.94
CA LYS A 476 -11.96 18.45 -4.81
C LYS A 476 -13.05 17.38 -4.93
N THR A 477 -14.27 17.78 -5.26
CA THR A 477 -15.41 16.88 -5.40
C THR A 477 -15.20 15.91 -6.57
N LYS A 478 -14.76 16.42 -7.72
CA LYS A 478 -14.46 15.62 -8.91
C LYS A 478 -13.36 14.59 -8.64
N ARG A 479 -12.32 14.98 -7.87
CA ARG A 479 -11.26 14.06 -7.44
C ARG A 479 -11.81 12.93 -6.57
N GLU A 480 -12.58 13.27 -5.54
CA GLU A 480 -13.12 12.27 -4.62
C GLU A 480 -14.06 11.31 -5.35
N LEU A 481 -14.88 11.82 -6.26
CA LEU A 481 -15.75 11.02 -7.11
C LEU A 481 -14.93 10.02 -7.95
N GLN A 482 -13.92 10.52 -8.67
CA GLN A 482 -13.08 9.67 -9.52
C GLN A 482 -12.39 8.56 -8.70
N LYS A 483 -11.94 8.89 -7.48
CA LYS A 483 -11.33 7.91 -6.58
C LYS A 483 -12.32 6.82 -6.16
N LEU A 484 -13.55 7.20 -5.80
CA LEU A 484 -14.60 6.23 -5.44
C LEU A 484 -14.96 5.33 -6.63
N GLU A 485 -15.05 5.89 -7.84
CA GLU A 485 -15.28 5.11 -9.06
C GLU A 485 -14.11 4.16 -9.37
N ASP A 486 -12.86 4.62 -9.18
CA ASP A 486 -11.67 3.79 -9.39
C ASP A 486 -11.58 2.63 -8.38
N GLU A 487 -12.07 2.83 -7.14
CA GLU A 487 -12.16 1.78 -6.11
C GLU A 487 -13.17 0.67 -6.44
N LEU A 488 -14.18 0.97 -7.27
CA LEU A 488 -15.09 -0.05 -7.77
C LEU A 488 -14.38 -1.04 -8.73
N ILE A 489 -13.23 -0.67 -9.32
CA ILE A 489 -12.61 -1.43 -10.41
C ILE A 489 -12.14 -2.81 -9.91
N GLY A 490 -12.74 -3.86 -10.47
CA GLY A 490 -12.45 -5.25 -10.11
C GLY A 490 -13.10 -5.71 -8.81
N THR A 491 -13.98 -4.90 -8.23
CA THR A 491 -14.83 -5.30 -7.10
C THR A 491 -16.10 -5.95 -7.65
N LYS A 492 -16.38 -7.19 -7.24
CA LYS A 492 -17.65 -7.86 -7.55
C LYS A 492 -18.71 -7.36 -6.58
N ILE A 493 -19.58 -6.47 -7.04
CA ILE A 493 -20.79 -6.06 -6.32
C ILE A 493 -21.94 -6.92 -6.84
N PRO A 494 -22.57 -7.76 -6.00
CA PRO A 494 -23.73 -8.56 -6.42
C PRO A 494 -24.82 -7.69 -7.03
N GLY A 495 -25.38 -8.11 -8.17
CA GLY A 495 -26.44 -7.36 -8.85
C GLY A 495 -26.03 -6.06 -9.56
N PHE A 496 -24.76 -5.63 -9.52
CA PHE A 496 -24.33 -4.37 -10.12
C PHE A 496 -23.70 -4.54 -11.51
N PHE A 497 -24.41 -4.03 -12.53
CA PHE A 497 -24.00 -4.09 -13.93
C PHE A 497 -24.12 -2.71 -14.59
N PRO A 498 -23.02 -1.95 -14.74
CA PRO A 498 -23.07 -0.64 -15.39
C PRO A 498 -23.62 -0.70 -16.81
N THR A 499 -24.59 0.15 -17.09
CA THR A 499 -25.30 0.18 -18.37
C THR A 499 -24.50 0.98 -19.41
N PRO A 500 -24.20 0.44 -20.60
CA PRO A 500 -23.52 1.18 -21.66
C PRO A 500 -24.32 2.40 -22.15
N LYS A 501 -23.65 3.53 -22.37
CA LYS A 501 -24.26 4.83 -22.75
C LYS A 501 -25.25 4.72 -23.93
N GLU A 502 -24.89 3.98 -24.99
CA GLU A 502 -25.77 3.79 -26.16
C GLU A 502 -27.08 3.06 -25.83
N ILE A 503 -27.05 2.11 -24.89
CA ILE A 503 -28.26 1.43 -24.44
C ILE A 503 -29.12 2.38 -23.63
N ILE A 504 -28.52 3.18 -22.74
CA ILE A 504 -29.25 4.16 -21.93
C ILE A 504 -29.95 5.18 -22.84
N LYS A 505 -29.32 5.63 -23.93
CA LYS A 505 -29.97 6.51 -24.92
C LYS A 505 -31.21 5.87 -25.54
N ASN A 506 -31.12 4.62 -26.00
CA ASN A 506 -32.28 3.88 -26.49
C ASN A 506 -33.38 3.76 -25.41
N MET A 507 -32.99 3.53 -24.14
CA MET A 507 -33.95 3.48 -23.05
C MET A 507 -34.68 4.81 -22.82
N ILE A 508 -33.97 5.93 -22.90
CA ILE A 508 -34.53 7.28 -22.78
C ILE A 508 -35.48 7.58 -23.95
N ASP A 509 -35.08 7.25 -25.17
CA ASP A 509 -35.91 7.42 -26.37
C ASP A 509 -37.22 6.62 -26.25
N GLN A 510 -37.12 5.36 -25.82
CA GLN A 510 -38.30 4.52 -25.63
C GLN A 510 -39.15 4.93 -24.44
N ALA A 511 -38.60 5.60 -23.42
CA ALA A 511 -39.37 6.09 -22.29
C ALA A 511 -40.29 7.25 -22.68
N GLU A 512 -39.98 8.00 -23.75
CA GLU A 512 -40.73 9.17 -24.21
C GLU A 512 -40.96 10.18 -23.06
N ILE A 513 -39.86 10.61 -22.45
CA ILE A 513 -39.85 11.51 -21.29
C ILE A 513 -40.35 12.91 -21.70
N LYS A 514 -41.24 13.47 -20.88
CA LYS A 514 -41.79 14.82 -21.01
C LYS A 514 -41.32 15.72 -19.87
N GLU A 515 -41.37 17.03 -20.07
CA GLU A 515 -40.81 18.07 -19.17
C GLU A 515 -41.25 17.96 -17.69
N ASN A 516 -42.46 17.45 -17.42
CA ASN A 516 -43.02 17.34 -16.06
C ASN A 516 -43.14 15.90 -15.56
N ASP A 517 -42.56 14.93 -16.25
CA ASP A 517 -42.63 13.54 -15.82
C ASP A 517 -41.85 13.34 -14.51
N LYS A 518 -42.46 12.62 -13.56
CA LYS A 518 -41.76 12.11 -12.40
C LYS A 518 -41.05 10.80 -12.76
N ILE A 519 -39.73 10.78 -12.62
CA ILE A 519 -38.87 9.68 -13.10
C ILE A 519 -38.24 8.94 -11.93
N LEU A 520 -38.26 7.60 -11.98
CA LEU A 520 -37.58 6.71 -11.02
C LEU A 520 -36.50 5.87 -11.70
N GLU A 521 -35.32 5.83 -11.09
CA GLU A 521 -34.29 4.80 -11.30
C GLU A 521 -34.18 3.92 -10.04
N PRO A 522 -34.89 2.78 -9.98
CA PRO A 522 -35.04 1.96 -8.77
C PRO A 522 -33.84 1.04 -8.46
N SER A 523 -32.81 1.03 -9.30
CA SER A 523 -31.60 0.23 -9.13
C SER A 523 -30.41 1.02 -9.66
N ALA A 524 -30.18 2.17 -9.03
CA ALA A 524 -29.44 3.26 -9.63
C ALA A 524 -27.94 3.01 -9.79
N GLY A 525 -27.37 2.03 -9.07
CA GLY A 525 -25.98 1.68 -9.18
C GLY A 525 -25.09 2.89 -8.91
N LYS A 526 -24.19 3.23 -9.83
CA LYS A 526 -23.36 4.44 -9.73
C LYS A 526 -23.99 5.68 -10.38
N GLY A 527 -25.24 5.60 -10.80
CA GLY A 527 -26.04 6.68 -11.38
C GLY A 527 -25.87 6.88 -12.88
N ASP A 528 -25.42 5.87 -13.64
CA ASP A 528 -25.15 6.03 -15.09
C ASP A 528 -26.41 6.38 -15.89
N ILE A 529 -27.57 5.82 -15.52
CA ILE A 529 -28.85 6.13 -16.19
C ILE A 529 -29.37 7.48 -15.71
N ALA A 530 -29.42 7.75 -14.41
CA ALA A 530 -29.85 9.03 -13.86
C ALA A 530 -29.02 10.23 -14.35
N GLU A 531 -27.70 10.09 -14.47
CA GLU A 531 -26.84 11.12 -15.06
C GLU A 531 -27.24 11.41 -16.50
N LEU A 532 -27.43 10.37 -17.32
CA LEU A 532 -27.78 10.58 -18.73
C LEU A 532 -29.21 11.10 -18.93
N ILE A 533 -30.16 10.71 -18.09
CA ILE A 533 -31.51 11.29 -18.06
C ILE A 533 -31.41 12.80 -17.80
N LYS A 534 -30.63 13.20 -16.79
CA LYS A 534 -30.44 14.61 -16.45
C LYS A 534 -29.72 15.38 -17.57
N GLU A 535 -28.70 14.78 -18.19
CA GLU A 535 -27.97 15.38 -19.32
C GLU A 535 -28.87 15.63 -20.54
N GLU A 536 -29.73 14.66 -20.92
CA GLU A 536 -30.53 14.72 -22.14
C GLU A 536 -31.88 15.45 -21.94
N THR A 537 -32.44 15.44 -20.72
CA THR A 537 -33.80 15.99 -20.45
C THR A 537 -33.82 17.17 -19.48
N GLY A 538 -32.77 17.40 -18.70
CA GLY A 538 -32.74 18.36 -17.61
C GLY A 538 -33.48 17.92 -16.34
N ILE A 539 -34.20 16.79 -16.37
CA ILE A 539 -34.97 16.27 -15.24
C ILE A 539 -34.09 15.39 -14.36
N LYS A 540 -34.19 15.58 -13.04
CA LYS A 540 -33.48 14.75 -12.06
C LYS A 540 -34.36 13.57 -11.68
N ALA A 541 -33.91 12.35 -11.97
CA ALA A 541 -34.59 11.14 -11.51
C ALA A 541 -34.42 10.92 -10.00
N ASP A 542 -35.45 10.35 -9.39
CA ASP A 542 -35.38 9.79 -8.05
C ASP A 542 -34.62 8.46 -8.11
N CYS A 543 -33.67 8.24 -7.22
CA CYS A 543 -32.78 7.07 -7.26
C CYS A 543 -32.97 6.17 -6.04
N ILE A 544 -32.96 4.86 -6.24
CA ILE A 544 -32.93 3.85 -5.17
C ILE A 544 -31.73 2.96 -5.39
N GLU A 545 -30.93 2.73 -4.35
CA GLU A 545 -29.76 1.87 -4.42
C GLU A 545 -29.53 1.20 -3.05
N ILE A 546 -29.39 -0.12 -3.02
CA ILE A 546 -29.22 -0.89 -1.78
C ILE A 546 -27.77 -0.91 -1.29
N ASN A 547 -26.78 -0.77 -2.18
CA ASN A 547 -25.38 -0.86 -1.84
C ASN A 547 -24.84 0.47 -1.30
N PRO A 548 -24.37 0.54 -0.03
CA PRO A 548 -23.92 1.80 0.56
C PRO A 548 -22.74 2.46 -0.17
N ARG A 549 -21.89 1.69 -0.86
CA ARG A 549 -20.77 2.26 -1.62
C ARG A 549 -21.25 2.98 -2.88
N LEU A 550 -22.28 2.44 -3.52
CA LEU A 550 -22.90 3.00 -4.71
C LEU A 550 -23.77 4.21 -4.35
N GLN A 551 -24.52 4.14 -3.24
CA GLN A 551 -25.23 5.30 -2.66
C GLN A 551 -24.29 6.49 -2.42
N ASN A 552 -23.09 6.26 -1.87
CA ASN A 552 -22.11 7.33 -1.66
C ASN A 552 -21.68 8.01 -2.97
N ILE A 553 -21.54 7.26 -4.06
CA ILE A 553 -21.21 7.81 -5.38
C ILE A 553 -22.39 8.60 -5.94
N LEU A 554 -23.60 8.06 -5.89
CA LEU A 554 -24.84 8.74 -6.28
C LEU A 554 -25.02 10.08 -5.56
N ASN A 555 -24.88 10.07 -4.23
CA ASN A 555 -25.01 11.28 -3.41
C ASN A 555 -23.97 12.34 -3.80
N LYS A 556 -22.73 11.96 -4.11
CA LYS A 556 -21.69 12.88 -4.59
C LYS A 556 -21.94 13.40 -6.00
N LYS A 557 -22.68 12.66 -6.84
CA LYS A 557 -23.21 13.14 -8.14
C LYS A 557 -24.44 14.04 -7.97
N GLY A 558 -24.91 14.21 -6.74
CA GLY A 558 -26.07 15.02 -6.40
C GLY A 558 -27.39 14.27 -6.52
N PHE A 559 -27.41 12.94 -6.64
CA PHE A 559 -28.62 12.12 -6.59
C PHE A 559 -28.79 11.55 -5.19
N GLU A 560 -29.81 12.02 -4.47
CA GLU A 560 -30.13 11.52 -3.14
C GLU A 560 -30.87 10.18 -3.27
N THR A 561 -30.51 9.20 -2.46
CA THR A 561 -31.10 7.87 -2.51
C THR A 561 -32.34 7.78 -1.61
N LEU A 562 -33.47 7.36 -2.19
CA LEU A 562 -34.74 7.16 -1.49
C LEU A 562 -34.85 5.71 -0.98
N GLU A 563 -34.93 5.54 0.34
CA GLU A 563 -35.04 4.21 0.98
C GLU A 563 -33.92 3.23 0.54
N SER A 564 -33.86 1.99 1.04
CA SER A 564 -32.72 1.07 0.76
C SER A 564 -33.09 -0.25 0.10
N ASP A 565 -34.35 -0.68 0.13
CA ASP A 565 -34.82 -1.83 -0.64
C ASP A 565 -35.94 -1.38 -1.59
N PHE A 566 -35.73 -1.54 -2.89
CA PHE A 566 -36.70 -1.16 -3.90
C PHE A 566 -37.99 -2.00 -3.80
N LEU A 567 -37.91 -3.27 -3.44
CA LEU A 567 -39.10 -4.13 -3.37
C LEU A 567 -40.02 -3.77 -2.20
N GLU A 568 -39.53 -3.00 -1.24
CA GLU A 568 -40.32 -2.47 -0.12
C GLU A 568 -40.81 -1.03 -0.37
N PHE A 569 -40.22 -0.36 -1.36
CA PHE A 569 -40.51 1.03 -1.67
C PHE A 569 -41.91 1.20 -2.28
N ASN A 570 -42.59 2.29 -1.88
CA ASN A 570 -43.91 2.66 -2.39
C ASN A 570 -43.89 4.07 -2.98
N GLY A 571 -44.65 4.28 -4.05
CA GLY A 571 -44.73 5.57 -4.72
C GLY A 571 -45.47 5.51 -6.05
N LYS A 572 -45.54 6.66 -6.72
CA LYS A 572 -46.14 6.79 -8.05
C LYS A 572 -45.27 7.65 -8.97
N TYR A 573 -45.03 7.16 -10.18
CA TYR A 573 -44.13 7.73 -11.18
C TYR A 573 -44.69 7.64 -12.59
N ASP A 574 -44.35 8.62 -13.43
CA ASP A 574 -44.76 8.65 -14.83
C ASP A 574 -43.82 7.81 -15.70
N LYS A 575 -42.52 7.80 -15.34
CA LYS A 575 -41.47 7.06 -16.04
C LYS A 575 -40.62 6.28 -15.08
N ILE A 576 -40.33 5.03 -15.44
CA ILE A 576 -39.37 4.21 -14.71
C ILE A 576 -38.37 3.66 -15.72
N ILE A 577 -37.08 3.88 -15.47
CA ILE A 577 -35.99 3.45 -16.35
C ILE A 577 -34.99 2.71 -15.49
N MET A 578 -34.71 1.45 -15.81
CA MET A 578 -34.01 0.58 -14.85
C MET A 578 -33.15 -0.53 -15.47
N ASN A 579 -32.11 -0.90 -14.73
CA ASN A 579 -31.33 -2.11 -14.95
C ASN A 579 -31.29 -2.94 -13.64
N PRO A 580 -32.34 -3.74 -13.37
CA PRO A 580 -32.44 -4.53 -12.15
C PRO A 580 -31.42 -5.67 -12.08
N PRO A 581 -31.17 -6.24 -10.88
CA PRO A 581 -30.33 -7.42 -10.74
C PRO A 581 -30.92 -8.65 -11.45
N PHE A 582 -30.13 -9.35 -12.28
CA PHE A 582 -30.59 -10.55 -13.01
C PHE A 582 -30.55 -11.86 -12.20
N GLU A 583 -29.86 -11.85 -11.06
CA GLU A 583 -29.63 -13.06 -10.28
C GLU A 583 -30.94 -13.63 -9.73
N LYS A 584 -31.13 -14.95 -9.83
CA LYS A 584 -32.30 -15.66 -9.31
C LYS A 584 -33.65 -15.16 -9.86
N GLY A 585 -33.65 -14.50 -11.03
CA GLY A 585 -34.85 -13.95 -11.65
C GLY A 585 -35.44 -12.76 -10.89
N GLN A 586 -34.60 -12.00 -10.17
CA GLN A 586 -35.02 -10.77 -9.48
C GLN A 586 -35.50 -9.70 -10.45
N ASP A 587 -34.97 -9.67 -11.67
CA ASP A 587 -35.43 -8.80 -12.76
C ASP A 587 -36.95 -8.91 -12.99
N VAL A 588 -37.51 -10.12 -13.01
CA VAL A 588 -38.96 -10.35 -13.14
C VAL A 588 -39.74 -9.74 -11.97
N ASP A 589 -39.24 -9.88 -10.74
CA ASP A 589 -39.92 -9.35 -9.54
C ASP A 589 -39.87 -7.83 -9.52
N HIS A 590 -38.70 -7.26 -9.86
CA HIS A 590 -38.48 -5.82 -9.91
C HIS A 590 -39.34 -5.16 -11.00
N VAL A 591 -39.48 -5.76 -12.19
CA VAL A 591 -40.33 -5.21 -13.26
C VAL A 591 -41.81 -5.25 -12.88
N ARG A 592 -42.27 -6.32 -12.23
CA ARG A 592 -43.65 -6.40 -11.72
C ARG A 592 -43.93 -5.37 -10.64
N HIS A 593 -42.98 -5.17 -9.72
CA HIS A 593 -43.10 -4.13 -8.69
C HIS A 593 -43.11 -2.73 -9.31
N ALA A 594 -42.16 -2.44 -10.21
CA ALA A 594 -42.08 -1.18 -10.94
C ALA A 594 -43.38 -0.85 -11.68
N TYR A 595 -44.01 -1.83 -12.33
CA TYR A 595 -45.31 -1.64 -12.98
C TYR A 595 -46.38 -1.12 -12.01
N ASN A 596 -46.45 -1.65 -10.79
CA ASN A 596 -47.41 -1.20 -9.78
C ASN A 596 -47.16 0.24 -9.31
N LEU A 597 -45.94 0.75 -9.50
CA LEU A 597 -45.56 2.12 -9.18
C LEU A 597 -45.84 3.11 -10.34
N LEU A 598 -46.25 2.64 -11.51
CA LEU A 598 -46.60 3.55 -12.61
C LEU A 598 -47.93 4.27 -12.36
N ASN A 599 -47.99 5.53 -12.80
CA ASN A 599 -49.24 6.24 -13.03
C ASN A 599 -49.99 5.65 -14.22
N ASN A 600 -51.27 6.01 -14.37
CA ASN A 600 -52.05 5.64 -15.56
C ASN A 600 -51.45 6.32 -16.80
N GLY A 601 -51.13 5.54 -17.84
CA GLY A 601 -50.38 5.99 -19.01
C GLY A 601 -48.88 6.13 -18.78
N GLY A 602 -48.37 5.74 -17.60
CA GLY A 602 -46.95 5.73 -17.29
C GLY A 602 -46.20 4.66 -18.06
N LYS A 603 -44.90 4.89 -18.32
CA LYS A 603 -44.08 3.99 -19.14
C LYS A 603 -42.87 3.45 -18.36
N LEU A 604 -42.64 2.14 -18.46
CA LEU A 604 -41.47 1.47 -17.88
C LEU A 604 -40.58 0.94 -19.01
N VAL A 605 -39.28 1.20 -18.89
CA VAL A 605 -38.23 0.64 -19.74
C VAL A 605 -37.19 -0.05 -18.85
N SER A 606 -37.12 -1.37 -18.95
CA SER A 606 -36.22 -2.19 -18.12
C SER A 606 -35.29 -3.04 -18.96
N ILE A 607 -34.02 -3.11 -18.58
CA ILE A 607 -33.13 -4.18 -19.05
C ILE A 607 -33.45 -5.46 -18.28
N MET A 608 -33.51 -6.60 -18.96
CA MET A 608 -33.72 -7.91 -18.33
C MET A 608 -32.79 -8.97 -18.93
N SER A 609 -32.60 -10.08 -18.22
CA SER A 609 -31.95 -11.26 -18.79
C SER A 609 -32.80 -11.82 -19.94
N ASN A 610 -32.18 -12.22 -21.06
CA ASN A 610 -32.89 -12.86 -22.18
C ASN A 610 -33.56 -14.19 -21.77
N SER A 611 -33.28 -14.70 -20.57
CA SER A 611 -34.03 -15.79 -19.94
C SER A 611 -35.55 -15.63 -20.03
N VAL A 612 -36.06 -14.39 -19.99
CA VAL A 612 -37.49 -14.09 -20.10
C VAL A 612 -38.11 -14.53 -21.42
N THR A 613 -37.34 -14.62 -22.51
CA THR A 613 -37.88 -14.97 -23.83
C THR A 613 -38.07 -16.47 -24.03
N PHE A 614 -37.28 -17.32 -23.35
CA PHE A 614 -37.27 -18.76 -23.64
C PHE A 614 -37.47 -19.69 -22.44
N ARG A 615 -37.26 -19.24 -21.19
CA ARG A 615 -37.40 -20.15 -20.02
C ARG A 615 -38.85 -20.58 -19.84
N SER A 616 -39.08 -21.89 -19.69
CA SER A 616 -40.41 -22.48 -19.60
C SER A 616 -40.90 -22.70 -18.17
N ASP A 617 -40.09 -22.43 -17.14
CA ASP A 617 -40.55 -22.55 -15.77
C ASP A 617 -41.65 -21.52 -15.45
N LYS A 618 -42.49 -21.87 -14.48
CA LYS A 618 -43.76 -21.19 -14.18
C LYS A 618 -43.58 -19.67 -14.05
N LYS A 619 -42.51 -19.21 -13.38
CA LYS A 619 -42.27 -17.78 -13.16
C LYS A 619 -42.14 -17.00 -14.47
N TYR A 620 -41.33 -17.49 -15.41
CA TYR A 620 -41.11 -16.80 -16.69
C TYR A 620 -42.27 -16.99 -17.67
N ALA A 621 -42.95 -18.14 -17.64
CA ALA A 621 -44.17 -18.35 -18.42
C ALA A 621 -45.28 -17.39 -17.98
N ASP A 622 -45.52 -17.28 -16.66
CA ASP A 622 -46.50 -16.35 -16.08
C ASP A 622 -46.12 -14.90 -16.37
N PHE A 623 -44.83 -14.56 -16.35
CA PHE A 623 -44.35 -13.23 -16.71
C PHE A 623 -44.62 -12.88 -18.18
N ARG A 624 -44.33 -13.78 -19.12
CA ARG A 624 -44.60 -13.54 -20.56
C ARG A 624 -46.09 -13.38 -20.84
N ASN A 625 -46.93 -14.24 -20.25
CA ASN A 625 -48.38 -14.15 -20.40
C ASN A 625 -48.91 -12.83 -19.85
N TRP A 626 -48.44 -12.42 -18.67
CA TRP A 626 -48.77 -11.12 -18.07
C TRP A 626 -48.31 -9.96 -18.96
N LEU A 627 -47.05 -9.95 -19.41
CA LEU A 627 -46.50 -8.89 -20.26
C LEU A 627 -47.31 -8.72 -21.54
N SER A 628 -47.68 -9.83 -22.21
CA SER A 628 -48.53 -9.80 -23.39
C SER A 628 -49.94 -9.29 -23.09
N SER A 629 -50.50 -9.58 -21.92
CA SER A 629 -51.85 -9.14 -21.56
C SER A 629 -51.97 -7.63 -21.35
N ILE A 630 -50.86 -6.96 -21.00
CA ILE A 630 -50.79 -5.50 -20.80
C ILE A 630 -50.21 -4.78 -22.03
N GLY A 631 -50.02 -5.48 -23.15
CA GLY A 631 -49.48 -4.91 -24.39
C GLY A 631 -47.99 -4.54 -24.33
N GLY A 632 -47.25 -5.07 -23.36
CA GLY A 632 -45.79 -4.90 -23.30
C GLY A 632 -45.06 -5.76 -24.33
N TYR A 633 -43.86 -5.34 -24.71
CA TYR A 633 -43.02 -6.06 -25.68
C TYR A 633 -41.59 -6.22 -25.21
N ILE A 634 -40.86 -7.12 -25.88
CA ILE A 634 -39.45 -7.42 -25.63
C ILE A 634 -38.66 -7.12 -26.89
N GLU A 635 -37.60 -6.32 -26.76
CA GLU A 635 -36.64 -6.02 -27.81
C GLU A 635 -35.29 -6.65 -27.47
N GLU A 636 -34.74 -7.46 -28.37
CA GLU A 636 -33.44 -8.09 -28.14
C GLU A 636 -32.30 -7.06 -28.25
N LEU A 637 -31.38 -7.09 -27.29
CA LEU A 637 -30.15 -6.28 -27.36
C LEU A 637 -29.03 -7.07 -28.04
N PRO A 638 -28.06 -6.40 -28.70
CA PRO A 638 -26.92 -7.07 -29.33
C PRO A 638 -26.17 -7.99 -28.36
N GLU A 639 -25.73 -9.18 -28.81
CA GLU A 639 -25.06 -10.20 -27.97
C GLU A 639 -23.82 -9.70 -27.19
N ASN A 640 -23.26 -8.56 -27.58
CA ASN A 640 -22.05 -7.97 -26.99
C ASN A 640 -22.30 -6.63 -26.29
N ALA A 641 -23.56 -6.24 -26.08
CA ALA A 641 -23.90 -4.91 -25.59
C ALA A 641 -23.21 -4.60 -24.24
N PHE A 642 -23.10 -5.58 -23.34
CA PHE A 642 -22.44 -5.45 -22.04
C PHE A 642 -20.97 -5.94 -21.99
N LYS A 643 -20.37 -6.38 -23.13
CA LYS A 643 -18.98 -6.88 -23.15
C LYS A 643 -17.93 -5.80 -22.86
N LYS A 644 -18.23 -4.52 -23.11
CA LYS A 644 -17.36 -3.38 -22.80
C LYS A 644 -17.66 -2.73 -21.44
N ALA A 645 -18.67 -3.21 -20.72
CA ALA A 645 -19.06 -2.64 -19.43
C ALA A 645 -18.07 -3.04 -18.32
N PHE A 646 -18.00 -2.20 -17.29
CA PHE A 646 -17.13 -2.30 -16.12
C PHE A 646 -17.19 -3.67 -15.40
N ASN A 647 -18.35 -4.35 -15.47
CA ASN A 647 -18.59 -5.72 -15.04
C ASN A 647 -19.26 -6.51 -16.19
N SER A 648 -18.48 -6.96 -17.17
CA SER A 648 -19.05 -7.70 -18.31
C SER A 648 -19.70 -9.01 -17.86
N THR A 649 -20.99 -9.19 -18.14
CA THR A 649 -21.66 -10.49 -18.06
C THR A 649 -21.73 -11.11 -19.45
N GLY A 650 -21.61 -12.43 -19.55
CA GLY A 650 -21.93 -13.19 -20.77
C GLY A 650 -23.43 -13.43 -20.95
N VAL A 651 -24.26 -12.77 -20.14
CA VAL A 651 -25.71 -12.95 -20.13
C VAL A 651 -26.27 -12.12 -21.28
N LYS A 652 -26.89 -12.79 -22.26
CA LYS A 652 -27.70 -12.09 -23.27
C LYS A 652 -28.79 -11.29 -22.54
N THR A 653 -28.98 -10.05 -22.94
CA THR A 653 -29.96 -9.12 -22.34
C THR A 653 -30.97 -8.66 -23.38
N CYS A 654 -32.09 -8.16 -22.91
CA CYS A 654 -33.17 -7.58 -23.72
C CYS A 654 -33.72 -6.33 -23.03
N LEU A 655 -34.39 -5.46 -23.78
CA LEU A 655 -35.23 -4.40 -23.24
C LEU A 655 -36.66 -4.92 -23.14
N VAL A 656 -37.31 -4.63 -22.01
CA VAL A 656 -38.73 -4.82 -21.81
C VAL A 656 -39.36 -3.45 -21.66
N VAL A 657 -40.35 -3.17 -22.51
CA VAL A 657 -41.05 -1.90 -22.53
C VAL A 657 -42.54 -2.15 -22.39
N LEU A 658 -43.16 -1.41 -21.48
CA LEU A 658 -44.57 -1.56 -21.15
C LEU A 658 -45.17 -0.23 -20.69
N THR A 659 -46.49 -0.14 -20.78
CA THR A 659 -47.28 1.02 -20.37
C THR A 659 -48.37 0.55 -19.40
N ASN A 660 -48.63 1.30 -18.34
CA ASN A 660 -49.67 0.98 -17.35
C ASN A 660 -51.02 1.61 -17.69
#